data_AF-A0A8T5PP74-F1
#
_entry.id   AF-A0A8T5PP74-F1
#
_cell.length_a   1.000
_cell.length_b   1.000
_cell.length_c   1.000
_cell.angle_alpha   90.00
_cell.angle_beta   90.00
_cell.angle_gamma   90.00
#
_symmetry.space_group_name_H-M   'P 1'
#
loop_
_entity.id
_entity.type
_entity.pdbx_description
1 polymer ?
#
loop_
_entity_poly.entity_id
_entity_poly.type
_entity_poly.pdbx_seq_one_letter_code
_entity_poly.pdbx_strand_id
1 'polypeptide(L)'
;MRNKLKRGIVLVSIIVFSLLIPFIFAETETPIGTFTVGNAAPNAPYNWNPTTTHNKSENFTWTEGSDDNGDPVSNYVCISADTDDDSCDVVATGLLADPYYNFTQSESNWDYTWGTASRNYYVKLTPNDGTENGTVNDTISFTLTDALPTITGQTSDASSDGDKDVGETITFSMTSHGDTDANDNHSVRICITDSINTSGECPGGEYCNEHNSTYSDDASLACTYTAQQSDGSSNTAYFFVCDCPPNDNTCPGQCSASSSHTFYVNHAPSASSVDILPNAPSSAQDLNCSYTFSDTDGDSEGSSTYKWFNWTGSAWNDVGINSKILGAGNTSNGETWMCEVTPIDEHAFAGSAVNSTNETMGNAAPDQPTTFTIQDGASSFDSSSLDTHDVTPNINWSTFDNDGDPVTTYVCIATSGANRDANNCDLNYTETTTDSVTAVSGLSYSGTSVTYYIRLTPNDGSENGTALDTQFDILNAFPNTPSGLSPTITHNQTPSLSWTATDPDDGSVDGWPADTLTHYIRVGTSYGDATYEDNTDANNAGEVVDNPIPWGSPSGDYANNTVYSSIWSTDGNGGTSAYYNTTIVLYDYLPNITNVQMTDDGSAYSSCTSASCALSPIEHTNSTVAVEITATDTDNDCDVGGNSAAYMHLCIFTSGTCDETAYNYSWQVDSVARSGSTCTYTFSTNKTASDSTPEFFRLPNSSYKLHVNVSSQGGERSSDAEQDANWTFGTLKAIDYPTVVTLGDGSPTLGQWNNGTNLSTMTNWGNDNLNIQWNMSDPDSGSDTWTLNGTDVQIDDDTGLTTETSGYLSPVNINSTQNTFEPGTGLEVCSSASCDDASLNETLATYYHISPPLGLLAGVYNSTITIQIS
;
A
#
# COMPACT_ATOMS: atom_id res chain seq x y z
N MET A 1 -60.21 -35.82 -38.93
CA MET A 1 -60.93 -34.62 -39.45
C MET A 1 -61.31 -34.85 -40.91
N ARG A 2 -62.43 -34.25 -41.33
CA ARG A 2 -63.19 -34.51 -42.57
C ARG A 2 -62.50 -34.05 -43.88
N ASN A 3 -63.05 -34.58 -44.99
CA ASN A 3 -63.28 -34.01 -46.33
C ASN A 3 -62.26 -34.40 -47.42
N LYS A 4 -62.64 -35.22 -48.43
CA LYS A 4 -63.51 -34.99 -49.61
C LYS A 4 -62.77 -34.32 -50.79
N LEU A 5 -62.76 -34.99 -51.96
CA LEU A 5 -63.17 -34.55 -53.32
C LEU A 5 -62.54 -35.53 -54.35
N LYS A 6 -63.28 -36.32 -55.14
CA LYS A 6 -64.09 -36.06 -56.38
C LYS A 6 -63.30 -36.09 -57.72
N ARG A 7 -63.64 -37.14 -58.51
CA ARG A 7 -64.10 -37.19 -59.92
C ARG A 7 -63.14 -36.98 -61.13
N GLY A 8 -63.29 -37.93 -62.08
CA GLY A 8 -63.29 -37.78 -63.56
C GLY A 8 -63.10 -39.18 -64.21
N ILE A 9 -64.11 -39.92 -64.67
CA ILE A 9 -64.88 -39.86 -65.95
C ILE A 9 -63.99 -39.64 -67.19
N VAL A 10 -63.90 -40.64 -68.09
CA VAL A 10 -64.47 -40.65 -69.46
C VAL A 10 -64.41 -42.10 -70.03
N LEU A 11 -65.57 -42.59 -70.48
CA LEU A 11 -65.76 -43.78 -71.31
C LEU A 11 -65.34 -43.50 -72.76
N VAL A 12 -64.78 -44.50 -73.44
CA VAL A 12 -64.87 -44.65 -74.90
C VAL A 12 -65.58 -45.97 -75.21
N SER A 13 -66.78 -45.85 -75.77
CA SER A 13 -67.63 -46.93 -76.26
C SER A 13 -67.18 -47.37 -77.65
N ILE A 14 -67.15 -48.69 -77.94
CA ILE A 14 -67.53 -49.22 -79.25
C ILE A 14 -68.40 -50.48 -79.05
N ILE A 15 -69.60 -50.38 -79.58
CA ILE A 15 -70.67 -51.36 -79.64
C ILE A 15 -70.45 -52.22 -80.89
N VAL A 16 -70.54 -53.55 -80.79
CA VAL A 16 -70.81 -54.43 -81.95
C VAL A 16 -72.21 -55.01 -81.81
N PHE A 17 -73.00 -54.68 -82.82
CA PHE A 17 -74.36 -55.10 -83.09
C PHE A 17 -74.50 -56.63 -83.18
N SER A 18 -75.55 -57.19 -82.59
CA SER A 18 -76.21 -58.39 -83.12
C SER A 18 -77.61 -58.00 -83.60
N LEU A 19 -77.78 -57.99 -84.92
CA LEU A 19 -79.06 -57.81 -85.60
C LEU A 19 -79.91 -59.07 -85.43
N LEU A 20 -81.16 -58.88 -85.03
CA LEU A 20 -82.19 -59.91 -84.94
C LEU A 20 -83.45 -59.35 -85.62
N ILE A 21 -83.73 -59.75 -86.87
CA ILE A 21 -84.93 -59.39 -87.66
C ILE A 21 -85.29 -60.59 -88.57
N PRO A 22 -86.59 -60.86 -88.83
CA PRO A 22 -87.18 -62.18 -88.56
C PRO A 22 -87.94 -62.81 -89.75
N PHE A 23 -88.70 -63.87 -89.43
CA PHE A 23 -89.97 -64.30 -90.05
C PHE A 23 -89.91 -65.10 -91.36
N ILE A 24 -90.44 -66.34 -91.35
CA ILE A 24 -91.77 -66.71 -91.88
C ILE A 24 -91.91 -68.24 -91.99
N PHE A 25 -93.05 -68.74 -91.51
CA PHE A 25 -93.57 -70.09 -91.72
C PHE A 25 -93.89 -70.35 -93.20
N ALA A 26 -93.60 -71.55 -93.68
CA ALA A 26 -94.41 -72.22 -94.71
C ALA A 26 -94.23 -73.74 -94.61
N GLU A 27 -95.30 -74.44 -94.24
CA GLU A 27 -95.45 -75.87 -94.47
C GLU A 27 -95.65 -76.13 -95.97
N THR A 28 -95.12 -77.23 -96.49
CA THR A 28 -95.71 -77.98 -97.62
C THR A 28 -95.02 -79.35 -97.76
N GLU A 29 -95.82 -80.40 -97.85
CA GLU A 29 -95.42 -81.80 -97.91
C GLU A 29 -95.17 -82.35 -99.33
N THR A 30 -94.11 -83.17 -99.44
CA THR A 30 -93.86 -84.34 -100.34
C THR A 30 -93.64 -84.11 -101.86
N PRO A 31 -92.79 -84.90 -102.57
CA PRO A 31 -92.53 -86.34 -102.35
C PRO A 31 -91.09 -86.91 -102.52
N ILE A 32 -90.82 -87.91 -101.67
CA ILE A 32 -90.13 -89.20 -101.86
C ILE A 32 -89.21 -89.39 -103.09
N GLY A 33 -87.92 -89.51 -102.81
CA GLY A 33 -86.91 -90.21 -103.62
C GLY A 33 -85.70 -90.54 -102.75
N THR A 34 -85.56 -91.80 -102.33
CA THR A 34 -84.44 -92.30 -101.52
C THR A 34 -83.13 -92.29 -102.31
N PHE A 35 -82.16 -91.49 -101.86
CA PHE A 35 -80.76 -91.56 -102.26
C PHE A 35 -79.96 -92.03 -101.04
N THR A 36 -79.25 -93.16 -101.15
CA THR A 36 -78.38 -93.68 -100.09
C THR A 36 -77.07 -92.89 -100.15
N VAL A 37 -76.78 -92.06 -99.13
CA VAL A 37 -75.46 -91.43 -98.94
C VAL A 37 -74.64 -92.41 -98.09
N GLY A 38 -73.42 -92.76 -98.51
CA GLY A 38 -72.49 -93.57 -97.71
C GLY A 38 -71.93 -92.77 -96.54
N ASN A 39 -71.37 -93.45 -95.53
CA ASN A 39 -70.68 -92.82 -94.40
C ASN A 39 -69.55 -91.90 -94.89
N ALA A 40 -69.29 -90.79 -94.20
CA ALA A 40 -68.16 -89.90 -94.45
C ALA A 40 -67.34 -89.78 -93.17
N ALA A 41 -66.02 -89.92 -93.26
CA ALA A 41 -65.16 -89.89 -92.10
C ALA A 41 -64.97 -88.45 -91.54
N PRO A 42 -64.84 -88.25 -90.21
CA PRO A 42 -64.66 -86.93 -89.59
C PRO A 42 -63.41 -86.15 -90.04
N ASN A 43 -63.51 -84.81 -90.02
CA ASN A 43 -62.37 -83.92 -90.21
C ASN A 43 -61.41 -83.90 -89.01
N ALA A 44 -60.18 -83.42 -89.23
CA ALA A 44 -59.15 -83.38 -88.18
C ALA A 44 -59.46 -82.37 -87.04
N PRO A 45 -59.17 -82.71 -85.78
CA PRO A 45 -59.28 -81.78 -84.64
C PRO A 45 -58.23 -80.67 -84.72
N TYR A 46 -58.50 -79.51 -84.14
CA TYR A 46 -57.58 -78.35 -84.18
C TYR A 46 -57.68 -77.48 -82.91
N ASN A 47 -56.84 -76.44 -82.77
CA ASN A 47 -56.80 -75.53 -81.62
C ASN A 47 -56.47 -76.19 -80.26
N TRP A 48 -55.40 -76.99 -80.19
CA TRP A 48 -54.89 -77.49 -78.90
C TRP A 48 -54.39 -76.34 -78.01
N ASN A 49 -54.86 -76.29 -76.76
CA ASN A 49 -54.46 -75.29 -75.78
C ASN A 49 -54.48 -75.89 -74.35
N PRO A 50 -53.44 -75.67 -73.53
CA PRO A 50 -52.27 -74.84 -73.78
C PRO A 50 -51.19 -75.52 -74.64
N THR A 51 -50.40 -74.71 -75.34
CA THR A 51 -49.19 -75.15 -76.07
C THR A 51 -47.92 -75.13 -75.21
N THR A 52 -48.01 -74.57 -73.99
CA THR A 52 -46.94 -74.51 -73.00
C THR A 52 -47.59 -74.63 -71.62
N THR A 53 -47.10 -75.49 -70.74
CA THR A 53 -47.59 -75.59 -69.35
C THR A 53 -46.43 -75.83 -68.39
N HIS A 54 -46.56 -75.42 -67.14
CA HIS A 54 -45.69 -75.82 -66.02
C HIS A 54 -46.45 -76.73 -65.03
N ASN A 55 -47.77 -76.91 -65.23
CA ASN A 55 -48.63 -77.67 -64.34
C ASN A 55 -49.09 -78.97 -65.02
N LYS A 56 -48.55 -80.10 -64.57
CA LYS A 56 -48.93 -81.44 -65.05
C LYS A 56 -50.40 -81.81 -64.84
N SER A 57 -51.20 -80.99 -64.14
CA SER A 57 -52.64 -81.18 -63.91
C SER A 57 -53.51 -80.08 -64.52
N GLU A 58 -52.96 -79.28 -65.42
CA GLU A 58 -53.72 -78.32 -66.23
C GLU A 58 -54.65 -79.05 -67.22
N ASN A 59 -55.81 -78.44 -67.49
CA ASN A 59 -56.75 -78.95 -68.49
C ASN A 59 -56.28 -78.56 -69.90
N PHE A 60 -56.04 -79.56 -70.74
CA PHE A 60 -55.80 -79.36 -72.16
C PHE A 60 -57.11 -79.46 -72.93
N THR A 61 -57.34 -78.55 -73.86
CA THR A 61 -58.57 -78.41 -74.63
C THR A 61 -58.26 -78.37 -76.12
N TRP A 62 -59.19 -78.82 -76.95
CA TRP A 62 -59.11 -78.69 -78.41
C TRP A 62 -60.49 -78.43 -79.00
N THR A 63 -60.59 -78.22 -80.30
CA THR A 63 -61.87 -78.16 -81.05
C THR A 63 -62.01 -79.44 -81.85
N GLU A 64 -63.14 -80.14 -81.71
CA GLU A 64 -63.42 -81.35 -82.48
C GLU A 64 -63.60 -81.04 -83.97
N GLY A 65 -63.25 -82.00 -84.83
CA GLY A 65 -63.56 -81.91 -86.25
C GLY A 65 -65.06 -82.09 -86.52
N SER A 66 -65.57 -81.51 -87.60
CA SER A 66 -66.95 -81.73 -88.04
C SER A 66 -67.08 -82.99 -88.89
N ASP A 67 -68.23 -83.66 -88.79
CA ASP A 67 -68.67 -84.67 -89.76
C ASP A 67 -69.71 -84.05 -90.72
N ASP A 68 -69.54 -84.28 -92.02
CA ASP A 68 -70.37 -83.73 -93.08
C ASP A 68 -71.79 -84.30 -93.08
N ASN A 69 -72.01 -85.48 -92.47
CA ASN A 69 -73.32 -86.12 -92.34
C ASN A 69 -74.01 -85.81 -90.98
N GLY A 70 -73.31 -85.16 -90.04
CA GLY A 70 -73.81 -84.74 -88.74
C GLY A 70 -73.70 -85.77 -87.61
N ASP A 71 -72.94 -86.85 -87.76
CA ASP A 71 -72.71 -87.83 -86.69
C ASP A 71 -71.85 -87.24 -85.54
N PRO A 72 -72.04 -87.69 -84.28
CA PRO A 72 -71.23 -87.24 -83.14
C PRO A 72 -69.79 -87.72 -83.26
N VAL A 73 -68.84 -86.79 -83.11
CA VAL A 73 -67.40 -87.10 -83.18
C VAL A 73 -66.85 -87.31 -81.77
N SER A 74 -65.95 -88.28 -81.61
CA SER A 74 -65.13 -88.49 -80.40
C SER A 74 -63.65 -88.46 -80.76
N ASN A 75 -62.76 -88.16 -79.81
CA ASN A 75 -61.32 -88.04 -80.06
C ASN A 75 -60.50 -89.00 -79.20
N TYR A 76 -59.67 -89.82 -79.85
CA TYR A 76 -58.60 -90.54 -79.18
C TYR A 76 -57.39 -89.62 -79.08
N VAL A 77 -56.97 -89.31 -77.84
CA VAL A 77 -55.76 -88.54 -77.55
C VAL A 77 -54.62 -89.51 -77.31
N CYS A 78 -53.51 -89.31 -78.01
CA CYS A 78 -52.26 -90.04 -77.84
C CYS A 78 -51.12 -89.05 -77.64
N ILE A 79 -50.20 -89.31 -76.70
CA ILE A 79 -49.06 -88.44 -76.42
C ILE A 79 -47.78 -89.25 -76.37
N SER A 80 -46.74 -88.71 -76.98
CA SER A 80 -45.40 -89.28 -76.97
C SER A 80 -44.34 -88.19 -76.81
N ALA A 81 -43.18 -88.57 -76.27
CA ALA A 81 -41.98 -87.74 -76.27
C ALA A 81 -41.18 -87.88 -77.58
N ASP A 82 -41.59 -88.78 -78.48
CA ASP A 82 -40.99 -89.01 -79.80
C ASP A 82 -41.97 -88.60 -80.91
N THR A 83 -41.44 -88.04 -81.99
CA THR A 83 -42.20 -87.56 -83.16
C THR A 83 -42.74 -88.68 -84.06
N ASP A 84 -42.18 -89.89 -84.00
CA ASP A 84 -42.36 -90.92 -85.05
C ASP A 84 -42.78 -92.30 -84.52
N ASP A 85 -43.22 -92.38 -83.26
CA ASP A 85 -43.62 -93.66 -82.65
C ASP A 85 -45.12 -93.96 -82.82
N ASP A 86 -45.44 -95.08 -83.46
CA ASP A 86 -46.81 -95.65 -83.54
C ASP A 86 -47.20 -96.39 -82.23
N SER A 87 -46.28 -96.51 -81.27
CA SER A 87 -46.57 -96.97 -79.90
C SER A 87 -47.29 -95.87 -79.12
N CYS A 88 -48.59 -96.05 -78.92
CA CYS A 88 -49.39 -95.10 -78.16
C CYS A 88 -49.34 -95.41 -76.67
N ASP A 89 -48.75 -94.53 -75.87
CA ASP A 89 -48.57 -94.75 -74.42
C ASP A 89 -49.79 -94.35 -73.55
N VAL A 90 -50.77 -93.65 -74.11
CA VAL A 90 -52.06 -93.31 -73.45
C VAL A 90 -53.18 -93.32 -74.47
N VAL A 91 -54.26 -94.08 -74.25
CA VAL A 91 -55.46 -94.10 -75.09
C VAL A 91 -56.70 -93.85 -74.23
N ALA A 92 -57.35 -92.71 -74.42
CA ALA A 92 -58.70 -92.48 -73.87
C ALA A 92 -59.76 -92.92 -74.89
N THR A 93 -60.50 -93.99 -74.59
CA THR A 93 -61.65 -94.43 -75.38
C THR A 93 -62.95 -94.08 -74.64
N GLY A 94 -63.52 -92.91 -74.91
CA GLY A 94 -64.81 -92.54 -74.33
C GLY A 94 -65.33 -91.23 -74.92
N LEU A 95 -66.61 -91.23 -75.32
CA LEU A 95 -67.36 -90.07 -75.77
C LEU A 95 -67.31 -88.96 -74.70
N LEU A 96 -66.38 -88.02 -74.84
CA LEU A 96 -66.33 -86.81 -74.02
C LEU A 96 -67.28 -85.79 -74.66
N ALA A 97 -68.25 -85.29 -73.89
CA ALA A 97 -69.22 -84.32 -74.37
C ALA A 97 -68.64 -82.91 -74.59
N ASP A 98 -67.40 -82.68 -74.15
CA ASP A 98 -66.59 -81.48 -74.38
C ASP A 98 -65.12 -81.91 -74.62
N PRO A 99 -64.42 -81.39 -75.64
CA PRO A 99 -63.05 -81.79 -75.98
C PRO A 99 -62.00 -81.23 -75.01
N TYR A 100 -61.80 -81.93 -73.88
CA TYR A 100 -60.69 -81.67 -72.97
C TYR A 100 -60.08 -82.95 -72.40
N TYR A 101 -58.82 -82.87 -71.98
CA TYR A 101 -58.10 -83.92 -71.27
C TYR A 101 -57.30 -83.30 -70.11
N ASN A 102 -57.38 -83.91 -68.93
CA ASN A 102 -56.60 -83.51 -67.75
C ASN A 102 -55.60 -84.62 -67.43
N PHE A 103 -54.32 -84.28 -67.39
CA PHE A 103 -53.26 -85.21 -67.01
C PHE A 103 -53.14 -85.31 -65.48
N THR A 104 -52.93 -86.52 -64.97
CA THR A 104 -52.66 -86.68 -63.54
C THR A 104 -51.17 -86.77 -63.27
N GLN A 105 -50.68 -86.13 -62.19
CA GLN A 105 -49.26 -86.16 -61.81
C GLN A 105 -48.71 -87.58 -61.58
N SER A 106 -49.58 -88.57 -61.35
CA SER A 106 -49.20 -89.97 -61.07
C SER A 106 -49.18 -90.88 -62.31
N GLU A 107 -49.39 -90.35 -63.51
CA GLU A 107 -49.22 -91.13 -64.74
C GLU A 107 -47.75 -91.54 -64.88
N SER A 108 -47.49 -92.85 -64.92
CA SER A 108 -46.15 -93.47 -64.88
C SER A 108 -45.25 -93.14 -66.07
N ASN A 109 -45.73 -92.36 -67.03
CA ASN A 109 -45.20 -92.26 -68.38
C ASN A 109 -44.61 -90.86 -68.70
N TRP A 110 -44.57 -89.93 -67.73
CA TRP A 110 -43.85 -88.66 -67.87
C TRP A 110 -42.34 -88.86 -67.64
N ASP A 111 -41.52 -88.88 -68.69
CA ASP A 111 -40.04 -88.87 -68.59
C ASP A 111 -39.46 -87.47 -68.22
N TYR A 112 -40.23 -86.64 -67.52
CA TYR A 112 -39.81 -85.30 -67.10
C TYR A 112 -39.45 -85.26 -65.61
N THR A 113 -38.17 -84.96 -65.34
CA THR A 113 -37.66 -84.68 -63.99
C THR A 113 -37.74 -83.17 -63.73
N TRP A 114 -38.38 -82.78 -62.63
CA TRP A 114 -38.49 -81.39 -62.19
C TRP A 114 -37.10 -80.74 -62.04
N GLY A 115 -36.94 -79.48 -62.48
CA GLY A 115 -35.71 -78.69 -62.43
C GLY A 115 -34.75 -78.91 -63.60
N THR A 116 -35.25 -79.42 -64.73
CA THR A 116 -34.47 -79.63 -65.96
C THR A 116 -34.97 -78.76 -67.12
N ALA A 117 -34.20 -78.65 -68.20
CA ALA A 117 -34.60 -77.85 -69.37
C ALA A 117 -35.95 -78.33 -69.95
N SER A 118 -36.69 -77.39 -70.53
CA SER A 118 -38.02 -77.62 -71.12
C SER A 118 -38.12 -78.89 -71.99
N ARG A 119 -39.24 -79.61 -71.86
CA ARG A 119 -39.48 -80.87 -72.58
C ARG A 119 -40.70 -80.75 -73.49
N ASN A 120 -40.50 -81.02 -74.78
CA ASN A 120 -41.58 -81.06 -75.76
C ASN A 120 -42.25 -82.44 -75.75
N TYR A 121 -43.57 -82.44 -75.84
CA TYR A 121 -44.43 -83.59 -76.01
C TYR A 121 -45.27 -83.42 -77.27
N TYR A 122 -45.40 -84.49 -78.05
CA TYR A 122 -46.16 -84.53 -79.29
C TYR A 122 -47.50 -85.22 -79.05
N VAL A 123 -48.57 -84.65 -79.60
CA VAL A 123 -49.95 -85.09 -79.40
C VAL A 123 -50.55 -85.50 -80.74
N LYS A 124 -51.15 -86.68 -80.77
CA LYS A 124 -51.88 -87.22 -81.91
C LYS A 124 -53.35 -87.35 -81.54
N LEU A 125 -54.21 -86.60 -82.23
CA LEU A 125 -55.66 -86.62 -82.05
C LEU A 125 -56.32 -87.35 -83.21
N THR A 126 -56.99 -88.46 -82.93
CA THR A 126 -57.72 -89.25 -83.93
C THR A 126 -59.23 -89.10 -83.72
N PRO A 127 -59.96 -88.41 -84.60
CA PRO A 127 -61.41 -88.29 -84.51
C PRO A 127 -62.11 -89.58 -84.99
N ASN A 128 -63.26 -89.92 -84.42
CA ASN A 128 -64.03 -91.13 -84.75
C ASN A 128 -65.54 -90.87 -84.58
N ASP A 129 -66.33 -91.24 -85.60
CA ASP A 129 -67.80 -91.04 -85.68
C ASP A 129 -68.63 -92.22 -85.13
N GLY A 130 -67.97 -93.23 -84.56
CA GLY A 130 -68.59 -94.47 -84.11
C GLY A 130 -68.60 -95.61 -85.15
N THR A 131 -68.23 -95.34 -86.40
CA THR A 131 -68.12 -96.31 -87.50
C THR A 131 -66.72 -96.39 -88.12
N GLU A 132 -66.02 -95.28 -88.32
CA GLU A 132 -64.65 -95.23 -88.83
C GLU A 132 -63.82 -94.09 -88.23
N ASN A 133 -62.50 -94.17 -88.38
CA ASN A 133 -61.58 -93.10 -87.97
C ASN A 133 -61.50 -92.03 -89.05
N GLY A 134 -61.59 -90.77 -88.64
CA GLY A 134 -61.39 -89.60 -89.48
C GLY A 134 -59.91 -89.23 -89.68
N THR A 135 -59.69 -88.03 -90.20
CA THR A 135 -58.33 -87.52 -90.45
C THR A 135 -57.62 -87.22 -89.14
N VAL A 136 -56.48 -87.87 -88.89
CA VAL A 136 -55.68 -87.66 -87.67
C VAL A 136 -54.98 -86.30 -87.71
N ASN A 137 -54.93 -85.59 -86.58
CA ASN A 137 -53.99 -84.49 -86.38
C ASN A 137 -52.81 -84.95 -85.52
N ASP A 138 -51.67 -85.19 -86.16
CA ASP A 138 -50.40 -85.59 -85.55
C ASP A 138 -49.36 -84.46 -85.51
N THR A 139 -49.79 -83.21 -85.80
CA THR A 139 -48.91 -82.04 -85.84
C THR A 139 -48.91 -81.24 -84.54
N ILE A 140 -49.62 -81.71 -83.51
CA ILE A 140 -49.78 -80.99 -82.25
C ILE A 140 -48.58 -81.29 -81.36
N SER A 141 -48.07 -80.26 -80.69
CA SER A 141 -47.08 -80.41 -79.63
C SER A 141 -47.31 -79.38 -78.53
N PHE A 142 -46.96 -79.71 -77.30
CA PHE A 142 -46.85 -78.74 -76.20
C PHE A 142 -45.51 -78.88 -75.49
N THR A 143 -45.10 -77.83 -74.78
CA THR A 143 -43.85 -77.82 -74.00
C THR A 143 -44.17 -77.80 -72.50
N LEU A 144 -43.50 -78.65 -71.73
CA LEU A 144 -43.46 -78.57 -70.27
C LEU A 144 -42.20 -77.77 -69.86
N THR A 145 -42.34 -76.66 -69.14
CA THR A 145 -41.24 -75.81 -68.65
C THR A 145 -41.26 -75.70 -67.13
N ASP A 146 -40.09 -75.71 -66.49
CA ASP A 146 -39.91 -75.57 -65.02
C ASP A 146 -38.41 -75.36 -64.73
N ALA A 147 -38.00 -74.09 -64.76
CA ALA A 147 -36.65 -73.60 -64.56
C ALA A 147 -36.51 -73.01 -63.15
N LEU A 148 -35.37 -73.28 -62.51
CA LEU A 148 -35.14 -72.76 -61.16
C LEU A 148 -35.09 -71.22 -61.15
N PRO A 149 -35.69 -70.56 -60.14
CA PRO A 149 -35.63 -69.13 -59.98
C PRO A 149 -34.19 -68.69 -59.71
N THR A 150 -33.88 -67.46 -60.12
CA THR A 150 -32.56 -66.85 -59.94
C THR A 150 -32.64 -65.63 -59.02
N ILE A 151 -31.65 -65.49 -58.14
CA ILE A 151 -31.50 -64.33 -57.28
C ILE A 151 -30.65 -63.28 -58.01
N THR A 152 -31.21 -62.09 -58.21
CA THR A 152 -30.49 -60.96 -58.86
C THR A 152 -30.26 -59.79 -57.92
N GLY A 153 -30.93 -59.74 -56.77
CA GLY A 153 -30.60 -58.82 -55.69
C GLY A 153 -31.32 -59.13 -54.37
N GLN A 154 -30.60 -58.92 -53.27
CA GLN A 154 -31.07 -59.12 -51.89
C GLN A 154 -30.62 -57.96 -50.98
N THR A 155 -31.34 -57.74 -49.89
CA THR A 155 -30.98 -56.76 -48.84
C THR A 155 -31.54 -57.16 -47.48
N SER A 156 -31.01 -56.57 -46.42
CA SER A 156 -31.65 -56.46 -45.11
C SER A 156 -31.80 -54.98 -44.73
N ASP A 157 -32.67 -54.67 -43.78
CA ASP A 157 -32.73 -53.37 -43.09
C ASP A 157 -31.80 -53.30 -41.85
N ALA A 158 -30.85 -54.24 -41.75
CA ALA A 158 -29.87 -54.36 -40.68
C ALA A 158 -28.46 -54.17 -41.25
N SER A 159 -27.88 -52.98 -41.04
CA SER A 159 -26.55 -52.60 -41.52
C SER A 159 -25.54 -52.45 -40.36
N SER A 160 -24.29 -52.17 -40.70
CA SER A 160 -23.22 -51.95 -39.72
C SER A 160 -23.38 -50.67 -38.89
N ASP A 161 -24.38 -49.84 -39.19
CA ASP A 161 -24.59 -48.53 -38.54
C ASP A 161 -25.44 -48.66 -37.25
N GLY A 162 -25.51 -49.85 -36.65
CA GLY A 162 -26.28 -50.11 -35.43
C GLY A 162 -27.79 -50.00 -35.61
N ASP A 163 -28.30 -50.21 -36.83
CA ASP A 163 -29.72 -49.97 -37.16
C ASP A 163 -30.72 -50.88 -36.42
N LYS A 164 -30.23 -51.99 -35.83
CA LYS A 164 -31.05 -53.06 -35.27
C LYS A 164 -30.46 -53.58 -33.97
N ASP A 165 -31.13 -53.26 -32.88
CA ASP A 165 -30.81 -53.75 -31.55
C ASP A 165 -31.33 -55.18 -31.33
N VAL A 166 -30.71 -55.91 -30.40
CA VAL A 166 -31.26 -57.19 -29.90
C VAL A 166 -32.72 -57.01 -29.46
N GLY A 167 -33.61 -57.85 -29.98
CA GLY A 167 -35.05 -57.79 -29.74
C GLY A 167 -35.84 -57.01 -30.80
N GLU A 168 -35.17 -56.27 -31.69
CA GLU A 168 -35.82 -55.64 -32.84
C GLU A 168 -36.00 -56.60 -34.02
N THR A 169 -36.89 -56.22 -34.95
CA THR A 169 -37.20 -57.02 -36.13
C THR A 169 -36.33 -56.59 -37.31
N ILE A 170 -35.58 -57.53 -37.86
CA ILE A 170 -34.84 -57.46 -39.12
C ILE A 170 -35.75 -57.93 -40.24
N THR A 171 -35.83 -57.16 -41.31
CA THR A 171 -36.55 -57.51 -42.54
C THR A 171 -35.53 -57.86 -43.61
N PHE A 172 -35.57 -59.10 -44.08
CA PHE A 172 -34.84 -59.54 -45.26
C PHE A 172 -35.75 -59.41 -46.47
N SER A 173 -35.28 -58.73 -47.51
CA SER A 173 -36.06 -58.43 -48.71
C SER A 173 -35.31 -58.82 -49.97
N MET A 174 -36.02 -59.42 -50.91
CA MET A 174 -35.55 -59.59 -52.28
C MET A 174 -35.73 -58.28 -53.04
N THR A 175 -34.65 -57.69 -53.54
CA THR A 175 -34.73 -56.47 -54.36
C THR A 175 -34.99 -56.80 -55.83
N SER A 176 -34.60 -58.00 -56.28
CA SER A 176 -35.01 -58.57 -57.56
C SER A 176 -34.75 -60.08 -57.60
N HIS A 177 -35.66 -60.82 -58.23
CA HIS A 177 -35.49 -62.23 -58.60
C HIS A 177 -36.07 -62.44 -59.99
N GLY A 178 -35.57 -63.43 -60.71
CA GLY A 178 -36.00 -63.72 -62.07
C GLY A 178 -36.36 -65.19 -62.21
N ASP A 179 -37.51 -65.43 -62.80
CA ASP A 179 -37.96 -66.74 -63.25
C ASP A 179 -38.36 -66.63 -64.73
N THR A 180 -37.97 -67.63 -65.52
CA THR A 180 -38.29 -67.71 -66.95
C THR A 180 -39.66 -68.34 -67.20
N ASP A 181 -40.26 -68.95 -66.18
CA ASP A 181 -41.58 -69.53 -66.25
C ASP A 181 -42.67 -68.48 -65.96
N ALA A 182 -43.72 -68.49 -66.79
CA ALA A 182 -44.82 -67.56 -66.64
C ALA A 182 -45.87 -68.16 -65.66
N ASN A 183 -46.13 -67.45 -64.57
CA ASN A 183 -47.14 -67.71 -63.53
C ASN A 183 -46.75 -68.63 -62.36
N ASP A 184 -45.46 -68.77 -62.04
CA ASP A 184 -45.04 -69.48 -60.82
C ASP A 184 -45.19 -68.63 -59.56
N ASN A 185 -45.45 -69.29 -58.43
CA ASN A 185 -45.40 -68.67 -57.12
C ASN A 185 -44.04 -68.89 -56.49
N HIS A 186 -43.46 -67.83 -55.95
CA HIS A 186 -42.18 -67.89 -55.26
C HIS A 186 -42.35 -67.75 -53.75
N SER A 187 -41.51 -68.43 -52.99
CA SER A 187 -41.31 -68.21 -51.54
C SER A 187 -39.86 -67.86 -51.26
N VAL A 188 -39.61 -67.01 -50.25
CA VAL A 188 -38.25 -66.71 -49.78
C VAL A 188 -37.95 -67.39 -48.46
N ARG A 189 -36.79 -68.03 -48.39
CA ARG A 189 -36.23 -68.62 -47.17
C ARG A 189 -34.84 -68.08 -46.91
N ILE A 190 -34.60 -67.73 -45.65
CA ILE A 190 -33.32 -67.18 -45.19
C ILE A 190 -32.69 -68.19 -44.24
N CYS A 191 -31.76 -68.98 -44.75
CA CYS A 191 -31.11 -70.06 -44.01
C CYS A 191 -29.85 -69.57 -43.27
N ILE A 192 -29.51 -70.27 -42.20
CA ILE A 192 -28.24 -70.08 -41.48
C ILE A 192 -27.06 -70.69 -42.26
N THR A 193 -27.31 -71.75 -43.03
CA THR A 193 -26.31 -72.41 -43.87
C THR A 193 -26.58 -72.18 -45.36
N ASP A 194 -25.57 -72.43 -46.19
CA ASP A 194 -25.63 -72.29 -47.65
C ASP A 194 -26.37 -73.43 -48.36
N SER A 195 -27.19 -74.19 -47.64
CA SER A 195 -27.86 -75.39 -48.15
C SER A 195 -29.36 -75.39 -47.85
N ILE A 196 -30.12 -76.08 -48.72
CA ILE A 196 -31.54 -76.39 -48.54
C ILE A 196 -31.75 -77.86 -48.88
N ASN A 197 -32.58 -78.57 -48.12
CA ASN A 197 -32.85 -80.00 -48.38
C ASN A 197 -33.91 -80.19 -49.48
N THR A 198 -34.11 -81.43 -49.93
CA THR A 198 -35.09 -81.79 -50.96
C THR A 198 -36.55 -81.54 -50.54
N SER A 199 -36.80 -81.25 -49.26
CA SER A 199 -38.10 -80.90 -48.71
C SER A 199 -38.28 -79.38 -48.53
N GLY A 200 -37.32 -78.57 -48.98
CA GLY A 200 -37.36 -77.10 -48.87
C GLY A 200 -37.00 -76.56 -47.49
N GLU A 201 -36.41 -77.35 -46.59
CA GLU A 201 -36.03 -76.91 -45.24
C GLU A 201 -34.53 -76.57 -45.15
N CYS A 202 -34.19 -75.54 -44.37
CA CYS A 202 -32.81 -75.12 -44.11
C CYS A 202 -32.10 -76.07 -43.11
N PRO A 203 -31.10 -76.87 -43.53
CA PRO A 203 -30.28 -77.66 -42.61
C PRO A 203 -29.49 -76.73 -41.69
N GLY A 204 -29.60 -76.93 -40.38
CA GLY A 204 -28.97 -76.07 -39.38
C GLY A 204 -29.84 -74.91 -38.89
N GLY A 205 -31.04 -74.72 -39.47
CA GLY A 205 -32.01 -73.72 -39.06
C GLY A 205 -32.16 -72.57 -40.05
N GLU A 206 -33.22 -71.79 -39.84
CA GLU A 206 -33.58 -70.64 -40.67
C GLU A 206 -33.76 -69.39 -39.78
N TYR A 207 -33.39 -68.24 -40.31
CA TYR A 207 -33.69 -66.94 -39.71
C TYR A 207 -35.17 -66.60 -39.93
N CYS A 208 -35.65 -66.75 -41.16
CA CYS A 208 -37.06 -66.57 -41.47
C CYS A 208 -37.48 -67.27 -42.77
N ASN A 209 -38.79 -67.41 -42.92
CA ASN A 209 -39.45 -68.04 -44.06
C ASN A 209 -40.75 -67.29 -44.35
N GLU A 210 -40.91 -66.78 -45.56
CA GLU A 210 -42.15 -66.17 -46.03
C GLU A 210 -43.03 -67.21 -46.70
N HIS A 211 -44.20 -67.48 -46.12
CA HIS A 211 -45.22 -68.33 -46.75
C HIS A 211 -46.52 -67.54 -46.93
N ASN A 212 -46.56 -66.65 -47.93
CA ASN A 212 -47.74 -65.84 -48.22
C ASN A 212 -48.73 -66.60 -49.11
N SER A 213 -49.95 -66.83 -48.61
CA SER A 213 -51.03 -67.59 -49.25
C SER A 213 -51.74 -66.87 -50.40
N THR A 214 -51.07 -65.93 -51.08
CA THR A 214 -51.66 -65.13 -52.15
C THR A 214 -50.65 -64.97 -53.27
N TYR A 215 -50.98 -65.59 -54.41
CA TYR A 215 -50.16 -65.65 -55.61
C TYR A 215 -49.73 -64.26 -56.06
N SER A 216 -48.43 -64.03 -56.14
CA SER A 216 -47.88 -62.74 -56.54
C SER A 216 -46.47 -62.90 -57.11
N ASP A 217 -46.39 -62.71 -58.41
CA ASP A 217 -45.23 -62.38 -59.25
C ASP A 217 -44.61 -61.01 -58.88
N ASP A 218 -44.68 -60.59 -57.62
CA ASP A 218 -44.29 -59.25 -57.15
C ASP A 218 -42.86 -59.23 -56.60
N ALA A 219 -42.16 -58.14 -56.87
CA ALA A 219 -40.79 -57.87 -56.45
C ALA A 219 -40.63 -57.63 -54.93
N SER A 220 -41.58 -58.08 -54.11
CA SER A 220 -41.69 -57.75 -52.68
C SER A 220 -41.61 -58.96 -51.75
N LEU A 221 -40.92 -60.04 -52.15
CA LEU A 221 -40.67 -61.17 -51.26
C LEU A 221 -39.80 -60.72 -50.08
N ALA A 222 -40.33 -60.84 -48.87
CA ALA A 222 -39.65 -60.47 -47.65
C ALA A 222 -40.10 -61.34 -46.47
N CYS A 223 -39.16 -61.67 -45.60
CA CYS A 223 -39.45 -62.27 -44.31
C CYS A 223 -38.75 -61.54 -43.17
N THR A 224 -39.25 -61.74 -41.95
CA THR A 224 -38.78 -61.03 -40.77
C THR A 224 -38.19 -61.98 -39.73
N TYR A 225 -37.11 -61.53 -39.09
CA TYR A 225 -36.42 -62.23 -38.01
C TYR A 225 -36.24 -61.27 -36.83
N THR A 226 -36.50 -61.73 -35.61
CA THR A 226 -36.21 -60.93 -34.42
C THR A 226 -34.78 -61.20 -33.97
N ALA A 227 -33.93 -60.17 -33.93
CA ALA A 227 -32.54 -60.28 -33.49
C ALA A 227 -32.47 -60.85 -32.07
N GLN A 228 -31.57 -61.82 -31.85
CA GLN A 228 -31.41 -62.54 -30.59
C GLN A 228 -30.11 -62.15 -29.91
N GLN A 229 -30.09 -62.20 -28.57
CA GLN A 229 -28.88 -61.96 -27.76
C GLN A 229 -27.72 -62.92 -28.07
N SER A 230 -28.02 -64.07 -28.69
CA SER A 230 -27.03 -65.07 -29.10
C SER A 230 -26.44 -64.83 -30.49
N ASP A 231 -26.96 -63.86 -31.23
CA ASP A 231 -26.42 -63.51 -32.55
C ASP A 231 -25.02 -62.88 -32.39
N GLY A 232 -24.19 -62.99 -33.43
CA GLY A 232 -22.94 -62.23 -33.46
C GLY A 232 -23.21 -60.77 -33.82
N SER A 233 -22.23 -59.90 -33.61
CA SER A 233 -22.26 -58.52 -34.14
C SER A 233 -22.40 -58.49 -35.66
N SER A 234 -21.83 -59.50 -36.33
CA SER A 234 -21.91 -59.72 -37.77
C SER A 234 -22.31 -61.16 -38.06
N ASN A 235 -23.42 -61.34 -38.77
CA ASN A 235 -24.01 -62.63 -39.08
C ASN A 235 -24.11 -62.81 -40.59
N THR A 236 -24.00 -64.06 -41.05
CA THR A 236 -24.17 -64.41 -42.47
C THR A 236 -25.49 -65.14 -42.66
N ALA A 237 -26.31 -64.63 -43.56
CA ALA A 237 -27.58 -65.22 -43.98
C ALA A 237 -27.49 -65.69 -45.44
N TYR A 238 -28.18 -66.79 -45.76
CA TYR A 238 -28.22 -67.34 -47.10
C TYR A 238 -29.64 -67.30 -47.66
N PHE A 239 -29.82 -66.60 -48.77
CA PHE A 239 -31.10 -66.41 -49.42
C PHE A 239 -31.38 -67.55 -50.40
N PHE A 240 -32.61 -68.06 -50.34
CA PHE A 240 -33.16 -69.02 -51.28
C PHE A 240 -34.53 -68.52 -51.74
N VAL A 241 -34.76 -68.54 -53.06
CA VAL A 241 -36.09 -68.38 -53.65
C VAL A 241 -36.52 -69.74 -54.16
N CYS A 242 -37.70 -70.21 -53.77
CA CYS A 242 -38.20 -71.53 -54.12
C CYS A 242 -39.51 -71.45 -54.90
N ASP A 243 -39.65 -72.32 -55.91
CA ASP A 243 -40.90 -72.48 -56.65
C ASP A 243 -41.92 -73.26 -55.82
N CYS A 244 -43.16 -72.79 -55.93
CA CYS A 244 -44.30 -73.34 -55.23
C CYS A 244 -45.41 -73.65 -56.24
N PRO A 245 -45.79 -74.93 -56.41
CA PRO A 245 -46.93 -75.29 -57.24
C PRO A 245 -48.21 -74.59 -56.78
N PRO A 246 -49.17 -74.32 -57.69
CA PRO A 246 -50.44 -73.74 -57.31
C PRO A 246 -51.18 -74.60 -56.28
N ASN A 247 -51.24 -74.12 -55.03
CA ASN A 247 -51.94 -74.66 -53.85
C ASN A 247 -51.17 -75.71 -53.06
N ASP A 248 -49.84 -75.80 -53.22
CA ASP A 248 -48.99 -76.62 -52.36
C ASP A 248 -48.29 -75.77 -51.30
N ASN A 249 -48.65 -75.99 -50.04
CA ASN A 249 -48.09 -75.31 -48.87
C ASN A 249 -46.73 -75.89 -48.42
N THR A 250 -46.19 -76.86 -49.15
CA THR A 250 -44.95 -77.56 -48.79
C THR A 250 -43.76 -77.19 -49.66
N CYS A 251 -43.97 -76.46 -50.77
CA CYS A 251 -42.98 -76.03 -51.77
C CYS A 251 -41.76 -76.99 -51.85
N PRO A 252 -41.94 -78.21 -52.39
CA PRO A 252 -40.93 -79.26 -52.31
C PRO A 252 -39.70 -78.94 -53.18
N GLY A 253 -38.74 -78.20 -52.60
CA GLY A 253 -37.30 -78.36 -52.83
C GLY A 253 -36.68 -77.79 -54.11
N GLN A 254 -37.42 -77.11 -54.98
CA GLN A 254 -36.84 -76.44 -56.15
C GLN A 254 -36.51 -74.99 -55.82
N CYS A 255 -35.29 -74.77 -55.37
CA CYS A 255 -34.83 -73.45 -54.94
C CYS A 255 -33.61 -73.00 -55.74
N SER A 256 -33.46 -71.68 -55.85
CA SER A 256 -32.29 -71.03 -56.40
C SER A 256 -30.99 -71.49 -55.72
N ALA A 257 -29.85 -71.29 -56.38
CA ALA A 257 -28.57 -71.34 -55.68
C ALA A 257 -28.53 -70.30 -54.54
N SER A 258 -27.81 -70.60 -53.47
CA SER A 258 -27.71 -69.71 -52.32
C SER A 258 -27.01 -68.40 -52.68
N SER A 259 -27.53 -67.28 -52.18
CA SER A 259 -26.89 -65.97 -52.24
C SER A 259 -26.63 -65.48 -50.82
N SER A 260 -25.36 -65.30 -50.45
CA SER A 260 -25.00 -64.85 -49.09
C SER A 260 -25.22 -63.35 -48.91
N HIS A 261 -25.61 -62.97 -47.71
CA HIS A 261 -25.76 -61.57 -47.28
C HIS A 261 -25.32 -61.44 -45.82
N THR A 262 -24.63 -60.36 -45.49
CA THR A 262 -24.22 -60.07 -44.11
C THR A 262 -25.18 -59.08 -43.49
N PHE A 263 -25.65 -59.37 -42.29
CA PHE A 263 -26.43 -58.44 -41.47
C PHE A 263 -25.78 -58.29 -40.10
N TYR A 264 -26.07 -57.19 -39.43
CA TYR A 264 -25.46 -56.85 -38.14
C TYR A 264 -26.54 -56.72 -37.06
N VAL A 265 -26.16 -56.98 -35.82
CA VAL A 265 -27.01 -56.87 -34.63
C VAL A 265 -26.25 -56.11 -33.58
N ASN A 266 -26.87 -55.07 -33.02
CA ASN A 266 -26.31 -54.26 -31.94
C ASN A 266 -26.74 -54.81 -30.58
N HIS A 267 -25.79 -54.99 -29.67
CA HIS A 267 -25.96 -55.53 -28.33
C HIS A 267 -25.81 -54.41 -27.30
N ALA A 268 -26.63 -54.46 -26.26
CA ALA A 268 -26.58 -53.43 -25.23
C ALA A 268 -25.23 -53.47 -24.47
N PRO A 269 -24.64 -52.31 -24.15
CA PRO A 269 -23.38 -52.25 -23.44
C PRO A 269 -23.52 -52.66 -21.96
N SER A 270 -22.38 -52.83 -21.29
CA SER A 270 -22.28 -53.18 -19.88
C SER A 270 -21.43 -52.20 -19.08
N ALA A 271 -21.80 -52.02 -17.82
CA ALA A 271 -21.07 -51.21 -16.85
C ALA A 271 -20.46 -52.12 -15.77
N SER A 272 -19.19 -51.89 -15.44
CA SER A 272 -18.47 -52.61 -14.38
C SER A 272 -17.66 -51.64 -13.52
N SER A 273 -17.23 -52.09 -12.33
CA SER A 273 -16.45 -51.28 -11.39
C SER A 273 -17.10 -49.91 -11.10
N VAL A 274 -18.42 -49.90 -10.88
CA VAL A 274 -19.16 -48.67 -10.56
C VAL A 274 -18.81 -48.25 -9.14
N ASP A 275 -18.28 -47.05 -8.98
CA ASP A 275 -17.75 -46.54 -7.71
C ASP A 275 -17.91 -45.01 -7.62
N ILE A 276 -18.06 -44.50 -6.41
CA ILE A 276 -18.11 -43.06 -6.15
C ILE A 276 -16.71 -42.58 -5.78
N LEU A 277 -16.22 -41.52 -6.43
CA LEU A 277 -14.95 -40.89 -6.10
C LEU A 277 -15.13 -39.42 -5.72
N PRO A 278 -14.34 -38.89 -4.77
CA PRO A 278 -13.31 -39.57 -3.98
C PRO A 278 -13.90 -40.48 -2.87
N ASN A 279 -13.11 -41.45 -2.41
CA ASN A 279 -13.46 -42.26 -1.23
C ASN A 279 -13.32 -41.43 0.05
N ALA A 280 -14.21 -41.63 1.02
CA ALA A 280 -14.32 -40.80 2.23
C ALA A 280 -14.36 -39.29 1.94
N PRO A 281 -15.32 -38.84 1.10
CA PRO A 281 -15.44 -37.45 0.69
C PRO A 281 -15.84 -36.54 1.86
N SER A 282 -15.36 -35.29 1.89
CA SER A 282 -15.92 -34.26 2.79
C SER A 282 -17.14 -33.59 2.17
N SER A 283 -17.98 -32.97 3.00
CA SER A 283 -19.13 -32.13 2.62
C SER A 283 -18.81 -31.02 1.60
N ALA A 284 -17.54 -30.66 1.43
CA ALA A 284 -17.07 -29.67 0.45
C ALA A 284 -16.65 -30.27 -0.91
N GLN A 285 -16.66 -31.60 -1.07
CA GLN A 285 -16.21 -32.28 -2.29
C GLN A 285 -17.38 -32.74 -3.17
N ASP A 286 -17.21 -32.54 -4.48
CA ASP A 286 -18.09 -33.12 -5.49
C ASP A 286 -17.89 -34.65 -5.56
N LEU A 287 -18.98 -35.39 -5.73
CA LEU A 287 -18.95 -36.84 -5.94
C LEU A 287 -19.06 -37.17 -7.42
N ASN A 288 -18.18 -38.03 -7.92
CA ASN A 288 -18.15 -38.48 -9.30
C ASN A 288 -18.54 -39.96 -9.38
N CYS A 289 -19.61 -40.27 -10.13
CA CYS A 289 -20.01 -41.64 -10.42
C CYS A 289 -19.12 -42.20 -11.54
N SER A 290 -18.12 -42.98 -11.15
CA SER A 290 -17.14 -43.58 -12.04
C SER A 290 -17.51 -45.02 -12.36
N TYR A 291 -17.23 -45.47 -13.59
CA TYR A 291 -17.42 -46.86 -14.01
C TYR A 291 -16.56 -47.18 -15.24
N THR A 292 -16.45 -48.46 -15.56
CA THR A 292 -15.82 -48.98 -16.78
C THR A 292 -16.89 -49.44 -17.76
N PHE A 293 -16.92 -48.79 -18.93
CA PHE A 293 -17.78 -49.15 -20.07
C PHE A 293 -17.18 -50.33 -20.84
N SER A 294 -18.01 -51.26 -21.26
CA SER A 294 -17.63 -52.36 -22.15
C SER A 294 -18.79 -52.72 -23.05
N ASP A 295 -18.51 -52.82 -24.34
CA ASP A 295 -19.46 -53.22 -25.37
C ASP A 295 -18.94 -54.45 -26.14
N THR A 296 -19.84 -55.35 -26.56
CA THR A 296 -19.45 -56.62 -27.21
C THR A 296 -19.22 -56.44 -28.72
N ASP A 297 -19.86 -55.46 -29.33
CA ASP A 297 -19.74 -55.14 -30.76
C ASP A 297 -18.55 -54.22 -31.04
N GLY A 298 -18.03 -53.59 -29.97
CA GLY A 298 -16.87 -52.71 -30.02
C GLY A 298 -17.26 -51.24 -30.16
N ASP A 299 -18.53 -50.92 -29.92
CA ASP A 299 -19.08 -49.58 -29.99
C ASP A 299 -18.52 -48.70 -28.88
N SER A 300 -18.40 -47.40 -29.15
CA SER A 300 -17.97 -46.41 -28.17
C SER A 300 -19.08 -46.06 -27.17
N GLU A 301 -18.71 -45.54 -25.99
CA GLU A 301 -19.68 -45.03 -25.03
C GLU A 301 -20.41 -43.80 -25.60
N GLY A 302 -21.73 -43.83 -25.59
CA GLY A 302 -22.62 -42.72 -25.91
C GLY A 302 -23.02 -41.90 -24.68
N SER A 303 -24.29 -41.48 -24.63
CA SER A 303 -24.81 -40.61 -23.57
C SER A 303 -25.41 -41.40 -22.40
N SER A 304 -24.56 -42.11 -21.66
CA SER A 304 -24.97 -42.87 -20.47
C SER A 304 -25.70 -42.02 -19.45
N THR A 305 -26.67 -42.61 -18.75
CA THR A 305 -27.52 -41.91 -17.77
C THR A 305 -27.14 -42.27 -16.35
N TYR A 306 -27.36 -41.33 -15.43
CA TYR A 306 -26.99 -41.46 -14.02
C TYR A 306 -28.20 -41.17 -13.14
N LYS A 307 -28.21 -41.71 -11.92
CA LYS A 307 -29.09 -41.29 -10.82
C LYS A 307 -28.32 -41.30 -9.51
N TRP A 308 -28.71 -40.40 -8.62
CA TRP A 308 -28.15 -40.34 -7.27
C TRP A 308 -29.22 -40.66 -6.22
N PHE A 309 -28.79 -41.38 -5.20
CA PHE A 309 -29.62 -41.80 -4.08
C PHE A 309 -29.00 -41.36 -2.76
N ASN A 310 -29.82 -40.78 -1.88
CA ASN A 310 -29.42 -40.45 -0.50
C ASN A 310 -30.08 -41.45 0.48
N TRP A 311 -29.31 -41.93 1.45
CA TRP A 311 -29.77 -42.82 2.49
C TRP A 311 -30.52 -42.09 3.59
N THR A 312 -31.81 -42.41 3.77
CA THR A 312 -32.68 -41.80 4.79
C THR A 312 -32.62 -42.49 6.16
N GLY A 313 -31.68 -43.41 6.37
CA GLY A 313 -31.63 -44.29 7.55
C GLY A 313 -32.42 -45.60 7.42
N SER A 314 -33.35 -45.67 6.47
CA SER A 314 -34.20 -46.86 6.25
C SER A 314 -34.33 -47.30 4.78
N ALA A 315 -34.16 -46.38 3.84
CA ALA A 315 -34.22 -46.66 2.41
C ALA A 315 -33.36 -45.66 1.61
N TRP A 316 -32.95 -46.10 0.42
CA TRP A 316 -32.35 -45.27 -0.62
C TRP A 316 -33.44 -44.46 -1.32
N ASN A 317 -33.30 -43.13 -1.33
CA ASN A 317 -34.24 -42.23 -1.98
C ASN A 317 -33.60 -41.57 -3.19
N ASP A 318 -34.24 -41.68 -4.36
CA ASP A 318 -33.82 -41.01 -5.59
C ASP A 318 -34.02 -39.49 -5.44
N VAL A 319 -32.93 -38.73 -5.53
CA VAL A 319 -32.97 -37.28 -5.38
C VAL A 319 -33.25 -36.53 -6.68
N GLY A 320 -33.43 -37.24 -7.80
CA GLY A 320 -33.74 -36.67 -9.12
C GLY A 320 -32.56 -35.96 -9.80
N ILE A 321 -31.34 -36.22 -9.35
CA ILE A 321 -30.11 -35.69 -9.94
C ILE A 321 -29.55 -36.73 -10.90
N ASN A 322 -29.45 -36.35 -12.18
CA ASN A 322 -29.14 -37.29 -13.27
C ASN A 322 -27.79 -37.02 -13.97
N SER A 323 -26.91 -36.24 -13.32
CA SER A 323 -25.57 -35.93 -13.80
C SER A 323 -24.54 -36.95 -13.30
N LYS A 324 -23.45 -37.12 -14.05
CA LYS A 324 -22.30 -37.94 -13.62
C LYS A 324 -21.67 -37.45 -12.31
N ILE A 325 -21.72 -36.14 -12.07
CA ILE A 325 -21.20 -35.48 -10.87
C ILE A 325 -22.37 -35.00 -10.01
N LEU A 326 -22.35 -35.34 -8.72
CA LEU A 326 -23.18 -34.73 -7.68
C LEU A 326 -22.37 -33.63 -7.01
N GLY A 327 -22.78 -32.38 -7.20
CA GLY A 327 -22.06 -31.23 -6.64
C GLY A 327 -22.19 -31.15 -5.11
N ALA A 328 -21.12 -30.72 -4.44
CA ALA A 328 -21.01 -30.63 -2.98
C ALA A 328 -22.17 -29.85 -2.32
N GLY A 329 -22.71 -28.83 -2.99
CA GLY A 329 -23.87 -28.07 -2.51
C GLY A 329 -25.20 -28.85 -2.41
N ASN A 330 -25.25 -30.10 -2.87
CA ASN A 330 -26.38 -31.02 -2.65
C ASN A 330 -26.13 -32.03 -1.52
N THR A 331 -24.97 -31.95 -0.88
CA THR A 331 -24.53 -32.90 0.15
C THR A 331 -24.39 -32.20 1.50
N SER A 332 -24.42 -32.96 2.59
CA SER A 332 -24.17 -32.47 3.95
C SER A 332 -23.42 -33.52 4.76
N ASN A 333 -22.69 -33.07 5.79
CA ASN A 333 -21.93 -33.94 6.68
C ASN A 333 -22.83 -35.05 7.28
N GLY A 334 -22.35 -36.29 7.24
CA GLY A 334 -23.03 -37.49 7.74
C GLY A 334 -24.04 -38.12 6.78
N GLU A 335 -24.34 -37.50 5.63
CA GLU A 335 -25.18 -38.12 4.60
C GLU A 335 -24.46 -39.30 3.93
N THR A 336 -25.21 -40.26 3.40
CA THR A 336 -24.64 -41.40 2.68
C THR A 336 -25.25 -41.52 1.29
N TRP A 337 -24.39 -41.60 0.28
CA TRP A 337 -24.75 -41.47 -1.13
C TRP A 337 -24.39 -42.72 -1.92
N MET A 338 -25.22 -43.03 -2.93
CA MET A 338 -25.02 -44.10 -3.91
C MET A 338 -25.40 -43.57 -5.29
N CYS A 339 -24.67 -43.94 -6.34
CA CYS A 339 -25.04 -43.64 -7.71
C CYS A 339 -25.46 -44.90 -8.47
N GLU A 340 -26.33 -44.74 -9.46
CA GLU A 340 -26.71 -45.75 -10.45
C GLU A 340 -26.30 -45.22 -11.82
N VAL A 341 -25.65 -46.05 -12.63
CA VAL A 341 -25.33 -45.73 -14.03
C VAL A 341 -26.02 -46.73 -14.95
N THR A 342 -26.63 -46.23 -16.02
CA THR A 342 -27.12 -47.03 -17.15
C THR A 342 -26.24 -46.71 -18.37
N PRO A 343 -25.34 -47.62 -18.79
CA PRO A 343 -24.47 -47.38 -19.92
C PRO A 343 -25.28 -47.35 -21.21
N ILE A 344 -24.92 -46.46 -22.13
CA ILE A 344 -25.54 -46.33 -23.45
C ILE A 344 -24.42 -46.29 -24.48
N ASP A 345 -24.55 -47.02 -25.58
CA ASP A 345 -23.57 -47.05 -26.67
C ASP A 345 -23.76 -45.85 -27.63
N GLU A 346 -22.95 -45.78 -28.68
CA GLU A 346 -23.03 -44.70 -29.67
C GLU A 346 -24.28 -44.76 -30.58
N HIS A 347 -24.95 -45.91 -30.62
CA HIS A 347 -26.20 -46.15 -31.35
C HIS A 347 -27.46 -45.95 -30.49
N ALA A 348 -27.29 -45.50 -29.24
CA ALA A 348 -28.32 -45.21 -28.26
C ALA A 348 -29.04 -46.43 -27.67
N PHE A 349 -28.45 -47.63 -27.73
CA PHE A 349 -28.98 -48.81 -27.05
C PHE A 349 -28.52 -48.84 -25.59
N ALA A 350 -29.49 -48.99 -24.68
CA ALA A 350 -29.24 -48.91 -23.24
C ALA A 350 -28.98 -50.29 -22.62
N GLY A 351 -27.88 -50.37 -21.87
CA GLY A 351 -27.56 -51.51 -21.02
C GLY A 351 -28.41 -51.60 -19.76
N SER A 352 -28.03 -52.52 -18.88
CA SER A 352 -28.64 -52.64 -17.54
C SER A 352 -28.07 -51.63 -16.56
N ALA A 353 -28.93 -51.07 -15.72
CA ALA A 353 -28.52 -50.17 -14.65
C ALA A 353 -27.68 -50.90 -13.59
N VAL A 354 -26.59 -50.28 -13.13
CA VAL A 354 -25.68 -50.83 -12.11
C VAL A 354 -25.43 -49.78 -11.03
N ASN A 355 -25.62 -50.19 -9.77
CA ASN A 355 -25.36 -49.34 -8.60
C ASN A 355 -23.88 -49.38 -8.20
N SER A 356 -23.38 -48.25 -7.70
CA SER A 356 -22.08 -48.13 -7.06
C SER A 356 -22.05 -48.75 -5.66
N THR A 357 -20.87 -48.74 -5.05
CA THR A 357 -20.69 -48.69 -3.59
C THR A 357 -21.38 -47.46 -2.99
N ASN A 358 -21.31 -47.30 -1.66
CA ASN A 358 -21.82 -46.11 -0.98
C ASN A 358 -20.70 -45.38 -0.26
N GLU A 359 -20.79 -44.05 -0.25
CA GLU A 359 -19.86 -43.17 0.45
C GLU A 359 -20.62 -42.32 1.47
N THR A 360 -20.06 -42.18 2.67
CA THR A 360 -20.60 -41.31 3.72
C THR A 360 -19.80 -40.01 3.72
N MET A 361 -20.50 -38.88 3.64
CA MET A 361 -19.89 -37.56 3.70
C MET A 361 -19.30 -37.30 5.08
N GLY A 362 -18.02 -36.99 5.12
CA GLY A 362 -17.34 -36.46 6.29
C GLY A 362 -17.54 -34.94 6.42
N ASN A 363 -17.02 -34.41 7.52
CA ASN A 363 -16.90 -32.99 7.76
C ASN A 363 -15.88 -32.34 6.80
N ALA A 364 -16.04 -31.06 6.49
CA ALA A 364 -15.01 -30.27 5.82
C ALA A 364 -14.32 -29.37 6.84
N ALA A 365 -13.03 -29.55 7.06
CA ALA A 365 -12.28 -28.70 7.97
C ALA A 365 -12.26 -27.23 7.48
N PRO A 366 -12.16 -26.24 8.39
CA PRO A 366 -12.08 -24.84 8.03
C PRO A 366 -10.90 -24.52 7.12
N ASP A 367 -11.09 -23.53 6.25
CA ASP A 367 -10.02 -23.02 5.41
C ASP A 367 -8.96 -22.28 6.25
N GLN A 368 -7.75 -22.19 5.70
CA GLN A 368 -6.67 -21.44 6.34
C GLN A 368 -7.07 -19.97 6.51
N PRO A 369 -6.83 -19.34 7.69
CA PRO A 369 -7.12 -17.92 7.86
C PRO A 369 -6.38 -17.07 6.82
N THR A 370 -7.06 -16.04 6.31
CA THR A 370 -6.53 -15.08 5.33
C THR A 370 -6.64 -13.65 5.86
N THR A 371 -6.19 -12.67 5.07
CA THR A 371 -6.26 -11.23 5.37
C THR A 371 -5.74 -10.86 6.76
N PHE A 372 -4.68 -11.53 7.21
CA PHE A 372 -4.04 -11.21 8.47
C PHE A 372 -3.55 -9.77 8.47
N THR A 373 -3.99 -8.99 9.44
CA THR A 373 -3.62 -7.59 9.62
C THR A 373 -3.42 -7.28 11.09
N ILE A 374 -2.49 -6.37 11.35
CA ILE A 374 -2.31 -5.73 12.63
C ILE A 374 -2.81 -4.29 12.47
N GLN A 375 -3.59 -3.82 13.42
CA GLN A 375 -4.10 -2.47 13.43
C GLN A 375 -3.75 -1.81 14.74
N ASP A 376 -3.26 -0.59 14.61
CA ASP A 376 -3.02 0.28 15.72
C ASP A 376 -4.32 0.81 16.37
N GLY A 377 -4.31 1.11 17.67
CA GLY A 377 -5.45 1.40 18.53
C GLY A 377 -6.29 2.65 18.17
N ALA A 378 -6.00 3.35 17.06
CA ALA A 378 -6.67 4.59 16.67
C ALA A 378 -7.13 4.64 15.20
N SER A 379 -8.20 3.92 14.84
CA SER A 379 -9.13 4.24 13.73
C SER A 379 -8.61 4.36 12.27
N SER A 380 -7.33 4.13 11.97
CA SER A 380 -6.81 4.03 10.61
C SER A 380 -6.03 2.74 10.42
N PHE A 381 -6.28 2.07 9.30
CA PHE A 381 -5.54 0.88 8.89
C PHE A 381 -4.10 1.26 8.53
N ASP A 382 -3.15 0.52 9.09
CA ASP A 382 -1.76 0.56 8.63
C ASP A 382 -1.69 -0.02 7.21
N SER A 383 -0.92 0.64 6.36
CA SER A 383 -0.76 0.28 4.97
C SER A 383 0.30 -0.82 4.82
N SER A 384 -0.17 -2.06 4.67
CA SER A 384 0.58 -3.20 4.10
C SER A 384 1.82 -3.73 4.85
N SER A 385 2.36 -3.04 5.85
CA SER A 385 3.35 -3.60 6.77
C SER A 385 2.68 -4.37 7.90
N LEU A 386 3.31 -5.46 8.36
CA LEU A 386 2.86 -6.23 9.52
C LEU A 386 3.63 -5.75 10.75
N ASP A 387 3.53 -4.46 11.04
CA ASP A 387 4.16 -3.83 12.19
C ASP A 387 3.18 -2.91 12.93
N THR A 388 3.58 -2.46 14.12
CA THR A 388 2.84 -1.51 14.95
C THR A 388 3.78 -0.94 16.01
N HIS A 389 3.54 0.27 16.50
CA HIS A 389 4.25 0.82 17.67
C HIS A 389 3.43 0.63 18.97
N ASP A 390 2.20 0.14 18.87
CA ASP A 390 1.33 -0.15 20.00
C ASP A 390 1.58 -1.53 20.59
N VAL A 391 1.69 -1.56 21.93
CA VAL A 391 1.76 -2.79 22.73
C VAL A 391 0.39 -3.40 23.01
N THR A 392 -0.69 -2.74 22.57
CA THR A 392 -2.07 -3.19 22.64
C THR A 392 -2.83 -3.26 21.30
N PRO A 393 -2.22 -3.80 20.23
CA PRO A 393 -2.78 -3.72 18.89
C PRO A 393 -4.04 -4.59 18.76
N ASN A 394 -4.84 -4.28 17.74
CA ASN A 394 -5.91 -5.16 17.28
C ASN A 394 -5.38 -6.08 16.17
N ILE A 395 -5.64 -7.37 16.30
CA ILE A 395 -5.28 -8.37 15.29
C ILE A 395 -6.54 -8.79 14.57
N ASN A 396 -6.58 -8.73 13.25
CA ASN A 396 -7.73 -9.14 12.46
C ASN A 396 -7.31 -10.15 11.37
N TRP A 397 -8.20 -11.08 11.06
CA TRP A 397 -8.05 -12.04 9.96
C TRP A 397 -9.43 -12.25 9.30
N SER A 398 -9.55 -13.21 8.40
CA SER A 398 -10.83 -13.76 7.97
C SER A 398 -10.68 -15.25 7.72
N THR A 399 -11.65 -16.03 8.15
CA THR A 399 -11.67 -17.47 7.95
C THR A 399 -13.09 -17.89 7.65
N PHE A 400 -13.27 -18.92 6.83
CA PHE A 400 -14.59 -19.45 6.53
C PHE A 400 -14.52 -20.97 6.44
N ASP A 401 -15.68 -21.58 6.61
CA ASP A 401 -15.88 -22.98 6.35
C ASP A 401 -16.63 -23.15 5.01
N ASN A 402 -16.23 -24.14 4.22
CA ASN A 402 -16.83 -24.43 2.92
C ASN A 402 -18.19 -25.10 3.01
N ASP A 403 -18.51 -25.78 4.12
CA ASP A 403 -19.84 -26.35 4.37
C ASP A 403 -20.74 -25.46 5.25
N GLY A 404 -20.21 -24.32 5.69
CA GLY A 404 -20.94 -23.27 6.39
C GLY A 404 -21.00 -23.42 7.90
N ASP A 405 -20.23 -24.34 8.47
CA ASP A 405 -20.10 -24.49 9.92
C ASP A 405 -19.47 -23.23 10.58
N PRO A 406 -19.90 -22.86 11.82
CA PRO A 406 -19.33 -21.73 12.52
C PRO A 406 -17.87 -21.96 12.92
N VAL A 407 -16.97 -21.09 12.48
CA VAL A 407 -15.54 -21.19 12.78
C VAL A 407 -15.19 -20.41 14.05
N THR A 408 -14.40 -21.04 14.91
CA THR A 408 -13.65 -20.42 16.01
C THR A 408 -12.16 -20.45 15.69
N THR A 409 -11.37 -19.51 16.22
CA THR A 409 -9.91 -19.51 16.00
C THR A 409 -9.15 -19.53 17.32
N TYR A 410 -8.20 -20.45 17.45
CA TYR A 410 -7.19 -20.42 18.50
C TYR A 410 -6.01 -19.55 18.07
N VAL A 411 -5.67 -18.54 18.87
CA VAL A 411 -4.57 -17.61 18.61
C VAL A 411 -3.43 -17.90 19.57
N CYS A 412 -2.23 -18.14 19.05
CA CYS A 412 -1.01 -18.36 19.79
C CYS A 412 0.05 -17.35 19.36
N ILE A 413 0.53 -16.53 20.29
CA ILE A 413 1.57 -15.52 20.05
C ILE A 413 2.80 -15.88 20.89
N ALA A 414 3.98 -15.89 20.28
CA ALA A 414 5.23 -16.20 20.94
C ALA A 414 6.40 -15.33 20.43
N THR A 415 7.38 -15.08 21.28
CA THR A 415 8.62 -14.35 21.01
C THR A 415 9.63 -15.15 20.18
N SER A 416 9.34 -16.42 19.87
CA SER A 416 10.14 -17.22 18.94
C SER A 416 9.30 -18.18 18.12
N GLY A 417 9.70 -18.38 16.86
CA GLY A 417 9.04 -19.34 15.97
C GLY A 417 9.05 -20.77 16.51
N ALA A 418 10.13 -21.19 17.18
CA ALA A 418 10.23 -22.51 17.79
C ALA A 418 9.21 -22.73 18.93
N ASN A 419 8.95 -21.71 19.75
CA ASN A 419 7.93 -21.75 20.79
C ASN A 419 6.52 -21.84 20.19
N ARG A 420 6.22 -21.00 19.18
CA ARG A 420 4.96 -21.08 18.42
C ARG A 420 4.77 -22.47 17.81
N ASP A 421 5.80 -23.02 17.17
CA ASP A 421 5.73 -24.32 16.50
C ASP A 421 5.46 -25.47 17.49
N ALA A 422 5.97 -25.34 18.72
CA ALA A 422 5.71 -26.24 19.83
C ALA A 422 4.39 -25.95 20.60
N ASN A 423 3.59 -24.97 20.13
CA ASN A 423 2.40 -24.44 20.83
C ASN A 423 2.69 -23.98 22.28
N ASN A 424 3.91 -23.52 22.54
CA ASN A 424 4.32 -22.88 23.79
C ASN A 424 4.15 -21.37 23.67
N CYS A 425 2.91 -20.90 23.76
CA CYS A 425 2.56 -19.50 23.51
C CYS A 425 2.89 -18.61 24.71
N ASP A 426 3.46 -17.44 24.46
CA ASP A 426 3.63 -16.40 25.48
C ASP A 426 2.27 -15.76 25.81
N LEU A 427 1.45 -15.55 24.78
CA LEU A 427 0.05 -15.14 24.89
C LEU A 427 -0.82 -16.08 24.05
N ASN A 428 -2.00 -16.40 24.55
CA ASN A 428 -2.98 -17.16 23.77
C ASN A 428 -4.40 -16.64 23.99
N TYR A 429 -5.22 -16.82 22.96
CA TYR A 429 -6.65 -16.55 22.99
C TYR A 429 -7.38 -17.80 22.53
N THR A 430 -8.22 -18.35 23.40
CA THR A 430 -8.95 -19.58 23.15
C THR A 430 -10.24 -19.29 22.39
N GLU A 431 -10.38 -19.90 21.21
CA GLU A 431 -11.63 -20.05 20.45
C GLU A 431 -12.41 -18.74 20.29
N THR A 432 -11.82 -17.77 19.59
CA THR A 432 -12.52 -16.53 19.25
C THR A 432 -13.54 -16.82 18.16
N THR A 433 -14.82 -16.54 18.44
CA THR A 433 -15.91 -16.60 17.44
C THR A 433 -15.94 -15.36 16.52
N THR A 434 -15.02 -14.42 16.77
CA THR A 434 -14.80 -13.22 15.98
C THR A 434 -13.48 -13.36 15.23
N ASP A 435 -13.44 -12.88 13.99
CA ASP A 435 -12.23 -12.85 13.14
C ASP A 435 -11.20 -11.79 13.60
N SER A 436 -11.18 -11.50 14.89
CA SER A 436 -10.28 -10.53 15.50
C SER A 436 -10.07 -10.76 16.99
N VAL A 437 -8.89 -10.33 17.45
CA VAL A 437 -8.58 -10.07 18.86
C VAL A 437 -8.40 -8.57 19.02
N THR A 438 -9.23 -7.95 19.84
CA THR A 438 -9.11 -6.52 20.14
C THR A 438 -8.27 -6.29 21.39
N ALA A 439 -7.44 -5.24 21.36
CA ALA A 439 -6.56 -4.83 22.45
C ALA A 439 -5.75 -6.00 23.05
N VAL A 440 -4.85 -6.58 22.24
CA VAL A 440 -3.98 -7.67 22.70
C VAL A 440 -3.16 -7.18 23.89
N SER A 441 -3.23 -7.85 25.03
CA SER A 441 -2.55 -7.36 26.25
C SER A 441 -1.38 -8.26 26.62
N GLY A 442 -0.31 -7.66 27.14
CA GLY A 442 0.89 -8.39 27.59
C GLY A 442 2.01 -8.48 26.54
N LEU A 443 1.88 -7.78 25.41
CA LEU A 443 3.02 -7.53 24.53
C LEU A 443 3.94 -6.48 25.14
N SER A 444 5.23 -6.56 24.82
CA SER A 444 6.22 -5.60 25.33
C SER A 444 7.46 -5.59 24.45
N TYR A 445 8.08 -4.42 24.33
CA TYR A 445 9.43 -4.28 23.81
C TYR A 445 10.32 -3.65 24.90
N SER A 446 11.53 -4.16 25.09
CA SER A 446 12.45 -3.71 26.17
C SER A 446 13.41 -2.64 25.66
N GLY A 447 12.87 -1.54 25.13
CA GLY A 447 13.63 -0.43 24.53
C GLY A 447 14.16 -0.67 23.12
N THR A 448 13.84 -1.81 22.49
CA THR A 448 14.15 -2.10 21.08
C THR A 448 13.03 -2.90 20.46
N SER A 449 12.76 -2.69 19.17
CA SER A 449 11.75 -3.44 18.41
C SER A 449 11.84 -4.96 18.59
N VAL A 450 10.69 -5.62 18.67
CA VAL A 450 10.56 -7.07 18.90
C VAL A 450 9.67 -7.71 17.84
N THR A 451 10.13 -8.80 17.24
CA THR A 451 9.31 -9.66 16.37
C THR A 451 8.54 -10.68 17.19
N TYR A 452 7.22 -10.73 17.00
CA TYR A 452 6.35 -11.78 17.53
C TYR A 452 5.91 -12.73 16.42
N TYR A 453 5.90 -14.02 16.73
CA TYR A 453 5.45 -15.10 15.88
C TYR A 453 4.05 -15.52 16.30
N ILE A 454 3.12 -15.57 15.35
CA ILE A 454 1.71 -15.87 15.60
C ILE A 454 1.26 -17.09 14.80
N ARG A 455 0.44 -17.92 15.43
CA ARG A 455 -0.30 -19.03 14.82
C ARG A 455 -1.79 -18.82 15.04
N LEU A 456 -2.55 -18.84 13.95
CA LEU A 456 -4.02 -18.87 13.96
C LEU A 456 -4.48 -20.26 13.55
N THR A 457 -5.16 -20.98 14.43
CA THR A 457 -5.69 -22.33 14.15
C THR A 457 -7.21 -22.28 14.14
N PRO A 458 -7.86 -22.31 12.96
CA PRO A 458 -9.32 -22.33 12.88
C PRO A 458 -9.88 -23.71 13.24
N ASN A 459 -11.08 -23.74 13.79
CA ASN A 459 -11.79 -24.94 14.23
C ASN A 459 -13.31 -24.72 14.10
N ASP A 460 -14.02 -25.66 13.47
CA ASP A 460 -15.47 -25.65 13.23
C ASP A 460 -16.30 -26.31 14.36
N GLY A 461 -15.66 -26.73 15.45
CA GLY A 461 -16.24 -27.50 16.54
C GLY A 461 -16.09 -29.02 16.40
N SER A 462 -15.72 -29.52 15.22
CA SER A 462 -15.49 -30.93 14.92
C SER A 462 -14.01 -31.24 14.70
N GLU A 463 -13.33 -30.42 13.88
CA GLU A 463 -11.93 -30.60 13.52
C GLU A 463 -11.17 -29.29 13.32
N ASN A 464 -9.83 -29.37 13.32
CA ASN A 464 -8.98 -28.20 13.09
C ASN A 464 -8.70 -28.04 11.60
N GLY A 465 -8.85 -26.81 11.12
CA GLY A 465 -8.40 -26.41 9.78
C GLY A 465 -6.90 -26.22 9.71
N THR A 466 -6.43 -25.81 8.53
CA THR A 466 -5.01 -25.52 8.32
C THR A 466 -4.63 -24.23 9.05
N ALA A 467 -3.62 -24.28 9.92
CA ALA A 467 -3.20 -23.10 10.66
C ALA A 467 -2.48 -22.07 9.76
N LEU A 468 -2.65 -20.77 10.04
CA LEU A 468 -1.83 -19.69 9.49
C LEU A 468 -0.69 -19.37 10.46
N ASP A 469 0.54 -19.58 10.02
CA ASP A 469 1.75 -19.18 10.72
C ASP A 469 2.33 -17.93 10.07
N THR A 470 2.41 -16.83 10.83
CA THR A 470 3.00 -15.57 10.38
C THR A 470 3.74 -14.89 11.54
N GLN A 471 4.20 -13.66 11.33
CA GLN A 471 4.85 -12.83 12.32
C GLN A 471 4.46 -11.36 12.12
N PHE A 472 4.61 -10.57 13.18
CA PHE A 472 4.49 -9.12 13.14
C PHE A 472 5.56 -8.49 14.04
N ASP A 473 5.92 -7.26 13.76
CA ASP A 473 6.92 -6.52 14.53
C ASP A 473 6.24 -5.46 15.41
N ILE A 474 6.66 -5.36 16.67
CA ILE A 474 6.38 -4.18 17.48
C ILE A 474 7.61 -3.30 17.42
N LEU A 475 7.44 -2.09 16.92
CA LEU A 475 8.51 -1.13 16.68
C LEU A 475 8.63 -0.15 17.86
N ASN A 476 9.87 0.30 18.11
CA ASN A 476 10.16 1.42 19.01
C ASN A 476 11.24 2.25 18.33
N ALA A 477 10.88 3.43 17.83
CA ALA A 477 11.83 4.33 17.23
C ALA A 477 12.58 5.10 18.33
N PHE A 478 13.89 5.24 18.18
CA PHE A 478 14.64 6.04 19.13
C PHE A 478 14.38 7.54 18.89
N PRO A 479 14.35 8.36 19.95
CA PRO A 479 14.29 9.81 19.82
C PRO A 479 15.36 10.35 18.87
N ASN A 480 15.01 11.35 18.07
CA ASN A 480 16.00 12.04 17.25
C ASN A 480 17.01 12.78 18.13
N THR A 481 18.23 12.95 17.61
CA THR A 481 19.24 13.78 18.29
C THR A 481 18.71 15.21 18.44
N PRO A 482 18.71 15.80 19.65
CA PRO A 482 18.29 17.18 19.86
C PRO A 482 19.06 18.15 18.98
N SER A 483 18.50 19.33 18.72
CA SER A 483 19.16 20.33 17.89
C SER A 483 18.76 21.77 18.22
N GLY A 484 19.55 22.73 17.77
CA GLY A 484 19.19 24.14 17.81
C GLY A 484 19.23 24.76 19.20
N LEU A 485 20.23 24.42 20.03
CA LEU A 485 20.42 25.08 21.33
C LEU A 485 20.51 26.60 21.14
N SER A 486 19.74 27.35 21.92
CA SER A 486 19.71 28.80 21.93
C SER A 486 19.54 29.33 23.35
N PRO A 487 20.26 30.40 23.75
CA PRO A 487 21.36 31.02 23.00
C PRO A 487 22.66 30.21 23.13
N THR A 488 23.53 30.26 22.11
CA THR A 488 24.92 29.75 22.19
C THR A 488 25.93 30.81 22.61
N ILE A 489 25.51 32.07 22.70
CA ILE A 489 26.30 33.20 23.20
C ILE A 489 25.42 33.97 24.18
N THR A 490 25.90 34.20 25.39
CA THR A 490 25.14 34.85 26.47
C THR A 490 26.02 35.82 27.25
N HIS A 491 25.42 36.88 27.78
CA HIS A 491 26.02 37.79 28.78
C HIS A 491 25.48 37.50 30.19
N ASN A 492 24.68 36.45 30.35
CA ASN A 492 24.11 36.01 31.62
C ASN A 492 24.83 34.73 32.08
N GLN A 493 25.35 34.73 33.31
CA GLN A 493 26.03 33.59 33.94
C GLN A 493 25.11 32.41 34.22
N THR A 494 23.79 32.64 34.28
CA THR A 494 22.73 31.62 34.42
C THR A 494 21.75 31.76 33.25
N PRO A 495 22.16 31.47 32.01
CA PRO A 495 21.31 31.68 30.84
C PRO A 495 20.09 30.77 30.86
N SER A 496 18.97 31.26 30.32
CA SER A 496 17.84 30.40 29.95
C SER A 496 18.08 29.85 28.55
N LEU A 497 18.17 28.53 28.47
CA LEU A 497 18.46 27.73 27.29
C LEU A 497 17.16 27.13 26.75
N SER A 498 17.10 26.96 25.44
CA SER A 498 16.05 26.21 24.74
C SER A 498 16.62 25.43 23.58
N TRP A 499 15.98 24.31 23.21
CA TRP A 499 16.36 23.46 22.08
C TRP A 499 15.12 22.81 21.47
N THR A 500 15.33 22.00 20.43
CA THR A 500 14.30 21.18 19.83
C THR A 500 14.69 19.72 19.92
N ALA A 501 13.72 18.86 20.22
CA ALA A 501 13.85 17.41 20.17
C ALA A 501 12.55 16.83 19.66
N THR A 502 12.63 15.78 18.87
CA THR A 502 11.48 15.13 18.22
C THR A 502 11.64 13.63 18.31
N ASP A 503 10.53 12.92 18.39
CA ASP A 503 10.48 11.48 18.30
C ASP A 503 9.80 11.08 16.98
N PRO A 504 10.28 10.04 16.26
CA PRO A 504 9.52 9.47 15.16
C PRO A 504 8.15 8.88 15.61
N ASP A 505 8.04 8.44 16.87
CA ASP A 505 6.80 7.96 17.49
C ASP A 505 5.99 9.16 18.02
N ASP A 506 5.40 9.93 17.10
CA ASP A 506 4.75 11.23 17.36
C ASP A 506 3.22 11.14 17.54
N GLY A 507 2.65 9.95 17.51
CA GLY A 507 1.20 9.71 17.57
C GLY A 507 0.48 9.84 16.24
N SER A 508 1.22 9.98 15.14
CA SER A 508 0.68 9.80 13.79
C SER A 508 0.30 8.34 13.53
N VAL A 509 -0.36 8.06 12.39
CA VAL A 509 -0.88 6.72 12.06
C VAL A 509 0.21 5.64 12.08
N ASP A 510 1.42 5.98 11.66
CA ASP A 510 2.53 5.03 11.55
C ASP A 510 3.48 5.11 12.78
N GLY A 511 3.17 5.94 13.78
CA GLY A 511 4.00 6.21 14.96
C GLY A 511 3.17 6.40 16.22
N TRP A 512 2.05 5.69 16.33
CA TRP A 512 1.19 5.72 17.51
C TRP A 512 1.39 4.47 18.37
N PRO A 513 1.34 4.61 19.71
CA PRO A 513 1.09 5.85 20.46
C PRO A 513 2.27 6.81 20.43
N ALA A 514 1.99 8.10 20.66
CA ALA A 514 3.06 9.09 20.79
C ALA A 514 3.89 8.79 22.05
N ASP A 515 5.20 8.75 21.90
CA ASP A 515 6.11 8.54 23.01
C ASP A 515 6.26 9.79 23.88
N THR A 516 6.52 9.57 25.16
CA THR A 516 6.67 10.67 26.12
C THR A 516 8.13 11.10 26.17
N LEU A 517 8.44 12.14 25.41
CA LEU A 517 9.79 12.66 25.33
C LEU A 517 10.21 13.37 26.63
N THR A 518 11.22 12.83 27.31
CA THR A 518 11.88 13.45 28.46
C THR A 518 13.24 13.97 28.03
N HIS A 519 13.59 15.21 28.38
CA HIS A 519 14.83 15.84 27.94
C HIS A 519 15.84 15.99 29.07
N TYR A 520 17.11 16.01 28.70
CA TYR A 520 18.25 16.05 29.61
C TYR A 520 19.28 17.03 29.10
N ILE A 521 19.91 17.77 30.00
CA ILE A 521 21.01 18.67 29.67
C ILE A 521 22.06 18.68 30.76
N ARG A 522 23.33 18.69 30.33
CA ARG A 522 24.48 18.96 31.19
C ARG A 522 25.29 20.12 30.64
N VAL A 523 25.76 21.00 31.52
CA VAL A 523 26.67 22.10 31.19
C VAL A 523 27.87 22.08 32.12
N GLY A 524 29.08 22.14 31.55
CA GLY A 524 30.30 22.04 32.32
C GLY A 524 31.56 22.46 31.58
N THR A 525 32.71 22.07 32.12
CA THR A 525 34.05 22.36 31.61
C THR A 525 34.49 21.43 30.47
N SER A 526 33.72 20.37 30.20
CA SER A 526 33.88 19.46 29.06
C SER A 526 32.54 18.78 28.71
N TYR A 527 32.42 18.14 27.54
CA TYR A 527 31.18 17.45 27.18
C TYR A 527 30.83 16.34 28.19
N GLY A 528 29.57 16.32 28.64
CA GLY A 528 29.06 15.40 29.66
C GLY A 528 29.37 15.77 31.11
N ASP A 529 30.13 16.84 31.35
CA ASP A 529 30.37 17.42 32.68
C ASP A 529 29.15 18.23 33.13
N ALA A 530 28.83 18.14 34.41
CA ALA A 530 27.63 18.69 35.03
C ALA A 530 27.97 19.76 36.09
N THR A 531 29.13 20.39 35.95
CA THR A 531 29.67 21.38 36.90
C THR A 531 28.75 22.60 37.05
N TYR A 532 28.09 23.04 35.98
CA TYR A 532 27.20 24.21 36.01
C TYR A 532 25.72 23.82 35.97
N GLU A 533 25.38 22.76 35.24
CA GLU A 533 24.01 22.27 35.07
C GLU A 533 23.97 20.74 35.01
N ASP A 534 23.03 20.10 35.71
CA ASP A 534 22.76 18.65 35.67
C ASP A 534 21.26 18.37 35.79
N ASN A 535 20.46 18.88 34.85
CA ASN A 535 19.05 18.55 34.84
C ASN A 535 18.80 17.22 34.11
N THR A 536 18.29 16.26 34.88
CA THR A 536 17.87 14.95 34.40
C THR A 536 16.39 14.86 34.01
N ASP A 537 15.60 15.93 34.12
CA ASP A 537 14.16 15.95 33.78
C ASP A 537 13.72 17.35 33.27
N ALA A 538 14.36 17.84 32.20
CA ALA A 538 14.03 19.13 31.59
C ALA A 538 12.71 19.03 30.80
N ASN A 539 11.57 19.18 31.47
CA ASN A 539 10.25 18.79 30.95
C ASN A 539 9.65 19.66 29.81
N ASN A 540 10.38 20.61 29.20
CA ASN A 540 9.82 21.53 28.18
C ASN A 540 10.82 21.98 27.09
N ALA A 541 11.85 21.18 26.79
CA ALA A 541 12.90 21.54 25.83
C ALA A 541 13.56 22.92 26.12
N GLY A 542 13.70 23.24 27.40
CA GLY A 542 14.37 24.43 27.89
C GLY A 542 14.77 24.28 29.35
N GLU A 543 15.83 25.00 29.73
CA GLU A 543 16.45 24.92 31.06
C GLU A 543 17.04 26.26 31.48
N VAL A 544 17.11 26.56 32.77
CA VAL A 544 17.90 27.68 33.29
C VAL A 544 19.13 27.10 33.99
N VAL A 545 20.33 27.51 33.58
CA VAL A 545 21.55 27.03 34.21
C VAL A 545 21.56 27.40 35.70
N ASP A 546 21.64 26.40 36.57
CA ASP A 546 21.53 26.54 38.03
C ASP A 546 22.71 27.27 38.65
N ASN A 547 23.95 26.88 38.28
CA ASN A 547 25.15 27.44 38.87
C ASN A 547 25.79 28.49 37.94
N PRO A 548 26.15 29.68 38.44
CA PRO A 548 26.76 30.73 37.63
C PRO A 548 28.02 30.25 36.90
N ILE A 549 28.01 30.36 35.58
CA ILE A 549 29.19 30.15 34.74
C ILE A 549 30.20 31.28 35.06
N PRO A 550 31.46 30.99 35.41
CA PRO A 550 32.43 32.02 35.76
C PRO A 550 32.85 32.82 34.52
N TRP A 551 33.12 34.10 34.71
CA TRP A 551 33.68 34.95 33.65
C TRP A 551 35.07 34.47 33.22
N GLY A 552 35.41 34.76 31.98
CA GLY A 552 36.75 34.58 31.45
C GLY A 552 37.75 35.54 32.07
N SER A 553 39.03 35.34 31.79
CA SER A 553 40.02 36.37 32.05
C SER A 553 39.88 37.51 31.02
N PRO A 554 39.94 38.79 31.42
CA PRO A 554 39.99 39.92 30.50
C PRO A 554 41.09 39.77 29.45
N SER A 555 40.75 39.92 28.16
CA SER A 555 41.72 39.94 27.06
C SER A 555 41.35 41.00 26.02
N GLY A 556 41.97 42.18 26.11
CA GLY A 556 41.64 43.31 25.25
C GLY A 556 40.29 43.91 25.64
N ASP A 557 39.30 43.77 24.76
CA ASP A 557 38.00 44.49 24.81
C ASP A 557 36.87 43.64 25.41
N TYR A 558 37.14 42.39 25.77
CA TYR A 558 36.13 41.46 26.27
C TYR A 558 36.73 40.44 27.24
N ALA A 559 35.86 39.86 28.06
CA ALA A 559 36.13 38.66 28.86
C ALA A 559 35.17 37.55 28.39
N ASN A 560 35.70 36.38 28.03
CA ASN A 560 34.87 35.26 27.61
C ASN A 560 35.27 33.92 28.21
N ASN A 561 34.27 33.08 28.45
CA ASN A 561 34.45 31.71 28.91
C ASN A 561 33.61 30.78 28.04
N THR A 562 34.23 29.71 27.53
CA THR A 562 33.52 28.70 26.74
C THR A 562 33.24 27.49 27.62
N VAL A 563 31.97 27.16 27.79
CA VAL A 563 31.51 25.95 28.47
C VAL A 563 30.89 24.98 27.45
N TYR A 564 30.80 23.73 27.84
CA TYR A 564 30.37 22.62 26.98
C TYR A 564 29.02 22.13 27.44
N SER A 565 28.10 21.95 26.49
CA SER A 565 26.75 21.46 26.72
C SER A 565 26.54 20.12 26.01
N SER A 566 25.90 19.18 26.71
CA SER A 566 25.48 17.88 26.19
C SER A 566 24.00 17.69 26.44
N ILE A 567 23.22 17.54 25.37
CA ILE A 567 21.76 17.41 25.42
C ILE A 567 21.35 16.05 24.85
N TRP A 568 20.41 15.36 25.49
CA TRP A 568 19.81 14.14 24.97
C TRP A 568 18.34 14.03 25.40
N SER A 569 17.63 13.04 24.88
CA SER A 569 16.24 12.79 25.22
C SER A 569 15.96 11.30 25.26
N THR A 570 14.98 10.90 26.08
CA THR A 570 14.48 9.53 26.19
C THR A 570 13.00 9.50 25.87
N ASP A 571 12.53 8.40 25.30
CA ASP A 571 11.15 8.19 24.85
C ASP A 571 10.19 7.68 25.96
N GLY A 572 10.72 7.31 27.12
CA GLY A 572 9.96 6.70 28.21
C GLY A 572 9.78 5.17 28.07
N ASN A 573 10.17 4.60 26.93
CA ASN A 573 10.12 3.17 26.64
C ASN A 573 11.49 2.50 26.55
N GLY A 574 12.55 3.21 26.97
CA GLY A 574 13.91 2.68 27.12
C GLY A 574 14.86 3.07 26.00
N GLY A 575 14.41 3.88 25.05
CA GLY A 575 15.25 4.50 24.04
C GLY A 575 15.88 5.80 24.50
N THR A 576 17.07 6.08 23.97
CA THR A 576 17.84 7.29 24.27
C THR A 576 18.46 7.81 22.98
N SER A 577 18.26 9.10 22.68
CA SER A 577 18.91 9.72 21.53
C SER A 577 20.43 9.80 21.70
N ALA A 578 21.13 9.98 20.58
CA ALA A 578 22.52 10.39 20.63
C ALA A 578 22.65 11.81 21.25
N TYR A 579 23.81 12.07 21.86
CA TYR A 579 24.11 13.37 22.46
C TYR A 579 24.26 14.47 21.39
N TYR A 580 23.53 15.56 21.56
CA TYR A 580 23.81 16.83 20.91
C TYR A 580 24.83 17.63 21.72
N ASN A 581 26.07 17.64 21.25
CA ASN A 581 27.18 18.32 21.90
C ASN A 581 27.45 19.66 21.23
N THR A 582 27.38 20.74 22.00
CA THR A 582 27.67 22.10 21.52
C THR A 582 28.30 22.95 22.63
N THR A 583 28.77 24.14 22.29
CA THR A 583 29.40 25.06 23.24
C THR A 583 28.49 26.25 23.51
N ILE A 584 28.53 26.75 24.76
CA ILE A 584 27.95 28.03 25.15
C ILE A 584 29.11 28.96 25.48
N VAL A 585 29.11 30.15 24.87
CA VAL A 585 30.11 31.18 25.14
C VAL A 585 29.48 32.23 26.03
N LEU A 586 29.93 32.29 27.29
CA LEU A 586 29.69 33.43 28.16
C LEU A 586 30.62 34.55 27.70
N TYR A 587 30.07 35.71 27.35
CA TYR A 587 30.79 36.81 26.73
C TYR A 587 30.34 38.14 27.33
N ASP A 588 31.30 38.95 27.77
CA ASP A 588 31.11 40.30 28.32
C ASP A 588 32.03 41.29 27.60
N TYR A 589 31.47 42.40 27.08
CA TYR A 589 32.24 43.50 26.48
C TYR A 589 32.65 44.49 27.56
N LEU A 590 33.95 44.50 27.87
CA LEU A 590 34.50 45.33 28.95
C LEU A 590 34.32 46.82 28.61
N PRO A 591 33.92 47.67 29.59
CA PRO A 591 33.70 49.09 29.39
C PRO A 591 34.94 49.79 28.82
N ASN A 592 34.74 50.59 27.79
CA ASN A 592 35.76 51.45 27.18
C ASN A 592 35.59 52.89 27.63
N ILE A 593 36.48 53.41 28.46
CA ILE A 593 36.50 54.82 28.83
C ILE A 593 36.72 55.64 27.56
N THR A 594 35.89 56.67 27.39
CA THR A 594 35.91 57.54 26.21
C THR A 594 36.16 58.99 26.58
N ASN A 595 35.89 59.37 27.83
CA ASN A 595 36.09 60.72 28.32
C ASN A 595 36.13 60.75 29.85
N VAL A 596 37.00 61.59 30.41
CA VAL A 596 37.12 61.82 31.85
C VAL A 596 37.15 63.33 32.12
N GLN A 597 36.24 63.82 32.96
CA GLN A 597 36.11 65.23 33.30
C GLN A 597 36.12 65.42 34.81
N MET A 598 36.79 66.47 35.30
CA MET A 598 36.87 66.82 36.72
C MET A 598 36.65 68.33 36.90
N THR A 599 36.05 68.74 38.01
CA THR A 599 35.98 70.15 38.44
C THR A 599 36.24 70.30 39.95
N ASP A 600 36.67 71.51 40.35
CA ASP A 600 37.00 71.90 41.73
C ASP A 600 35.95 72.81 42.41
N ASP A 601 34.93 73.26 41.66
CA ASP A 601 33.85 74.15 42.13
C ASP A 601 32.46 73.50 42.11
N GLY A 602 32.36 72.24 41.64
CA GLY A 602 31.10 71.53 41.48
C GLY A 602 30.16 72.08 40.39
N SER A 603 30.65 72.97 39.51
CA SER A 603 29.91 73.51 38.36
C SER A 603 30.16 72.71 37.07
N ALA A 604 29.74 73.20 35.89
CA ALA A 604 29.67 72.43 34.65
C ALA A 604 31.00 71.75 34.26
N TYR A 605 30.97 70.44 33.98
CA TYR A 605 32.13 69.67 33.56
C TYR A 605 32.78 70.28 32.31
N SER A 606 34.03 70.72 32.42
CA SER A 606 34.81 71.19 31.26
C SER A 606 35.44 69.99 30.54
N SER A 607 35.35 69.92 29.21
CA SER A 607 35.88 68.77 28.46
C SER A 607 37.40 68.85 28.38
N CYS A 608 38.08 67.98 29.13
CA CYS A 608 39.53 67.93 29.17
C CYS A 608 40.08 67.14 27.98
N THR A 609 40.09 67.76 26.78
CA THR A 609 40.57 67.11 25.54
C THR A 609 42.03 67.44 25.19
N SER A 610 42.77 68.09 26.09
CA SER A 610 44.13 68.58 25.83
C SER A 610 45.09 68.22 26.97
N ALA A 611 46.40 68.20 26.67
CA ALA A 611 47.47 67.69 27.53
C ALA A 611 47.64 68.39 28.91
N SER A 612 46.87 69.45 29.21
CA SER A 612 46.83 70.09 30.52
C SER A 612 45.53 70.88 30.71
N CYS A 613 44.69 70.47 31.66
CA CYS A 613 43.45 71.18 32.01
C CYS A 613 43.64 72.02 33.28
N ALA A 614 42.98 73.18 33.38
CA ALA A 614 43.19 74.14 34.47
C ALA A 614 42.00 74.17 35.44
N LEU A 615 42.28 74.02 36.74
CA LEU A 615 41.30 74.18 37.83
C LEU A 615 41.48 75.55 38.52
N SER A 616 40.38 76.14 38.99
CA SER A 616 40.34 77.52 39.52
C SER A 616 39.97 77.53 41.00
N PRO A 617 40.95 77.60 41.92
CA PRO A 617 40.67 77.50 43.35
C PRO A 617 39.80 78.67 43.84
N ILE A 618 38.85 78.36 44.73
CA ILE A 618 37.95 79.33 45.38
C ILE A 618 38.52 79.77 46.73
N GLU A 619 38.41 81.05 47.05
CA GLU A 619 38.84 81.65 48.32
C GLU A 619 38.11 81.01 49.53
N HIS A 620 38.83 80.74 50.62
CA HIS A 620 38.31 80.22 51.89
C HIS A 620 37.70 78.80 51.90
N THR A 621 37.98 77.91 50.93
CA THR A 621 37.50 76.51 50.94
C THR A 621 38.57 75.47 50.58
N ASN A 622 38.44 74.23 51.06
CA ASN A 622 39.09 73.09 50.38
C ASN A 622 38.25 72.79 49.14
N SER A 623 38.85 72.66 47.96
CA SER A 623 38.05 72.60 46.74
C SER A 623 37.22 71.30 46.67
N THR A 624 36.04 71.45 46.07
CA THR A 624 35.06 70.37 45.90
C THR A 624 35.45 69.55 44.69
N VAL A 625 35.77 68.27 44.83
CA VAL A 625 36.08 67.40 43.69
C VAL A 625 34.81 66.76 43.16
N ALA A 626 34.45 67.10 41.93
CA ALA A 626 33.44 66.39 41.14
C ALA A 626 34.12 65.73 39.93
N VAL A 627 33.66 64.53 39.56
CA VAL A 627 34.17 63.78 38.41
C VAL A 627 33.01 63.24 37.59
N GLU A 628 33.18 63.22 36.27
CA GLU A 628 32.31 62.55 35.31
C GLU A 628 33.19 61.68 34.40
N ILE A 629 32.99 60.36 34.49
CA ILE A 629 33.69 59.37 33.66
C ILE A 629 32.66 58.83 32.68
N THR A 630 32.93 58.92 31.39
CA THR A 630 32.08 58.34 30.35
C THR A 630 32.76 57.13 29.75
N ALA A 631 32.11 55.97 29.80
CA ALA A 631 32.55 54.74 29.16
C ALA A 631 31.49 54.23 28.17
N THR A 632 31.92 53.63 27.06
CA THR A 632 31.05 52.88 26.16
C THR A 632 31.15 51.40 26.45
N ASP A 633 30.00 50.78 26.67
CA ASP A 633 29.79 49.37 26.96
C ASP A 633 28.80 48.84 25.90
N THR A 634 29.20 47.81 25.16
CA THR A 634 28.49 47.36 23.95
C THR A 634 27.31 46.45 24.26
N ASP A 635 27.38 45.66 25.32
CA ASP A 635 26.29 44.80 25.82
C ASP A 635 25.36 45.51 26.80
N ASN A 636 25.71 46.74 27.19
CA ASN A 636 24.86 47.69 27.91
C ASN A 636 24.48 47.18 29.32
N ASP A 637 25.45 46.71 30.09
CA ASP A 637 25.22 46.11 31.41
C ASP A 637 25.95 46.82 32.58
N CYS A 638 26.58 47.96 32.29
CA CYS A 638 27.30 48.81 33.24
C CYS A 638 26.50 49.37 34.43
N ASP A 639 25.17 49.31 34.41
CA ASP A 639 24.27 49.80 35.46
C ASP A 639 23.54 48.67 36.21
N VAL A 640 23.86 47.41 35.90
CA VAL A 640 23.17 46.24 36.42
C VAL A 640 23.86 45.74 37.70
N GLY A 641 23.21 45.95 38.85
CA GLY A 641 23.37 45.09 40.03
C GLY A 641 24.73 45.09 40.75
N GLY A 642 25.48 46.19 40.76
CA GLY A 642 26.61 46.38 41.69
C GLY A 642 27.95 45.74 41.31
N ASN A 643 28.07 45.20 40.09
CA ASN A 643 29.31 44.58 39.60
C ASN A 643 30.16 45.49 38.70
N SER A 644 29.60 46.60 38.24
CA SER A 644 30.37 47.65 37.58
C SER A 644 30.89 48.64 38.63
N ALA A 645 32.20 48.75 38.74
CA ALA A 645 32.86 49.66 39.67
C ALA A 645 33.70 50.67 38.89
N ALA A 646 33.68 51.92 39.35
CA ALA A 646 34.59 52.93 38.86
C ALA A 646 35.36 53.54 40.03
N TYR A 647 36.68 53.58 39.93
CA TYR A 647 37.53 54.28 40.89
C TYR A 647 38.26 55.44 40.24
N MET A 648 38.51 56.45 41.06
CA MET A 648 39.23 57.65 40.73
C MET A 648 40.46 57.74 41.63
N HIS A 649 41.65 57.67 41.04
CA HIS A 649 42.94 57.79 41.71
C HIS A 649 43.60 59.11 41.30
N LEU A 650 43.95 59.95 42.28
CA LEU A 650 44.54 61.26 42.05
C LEU A 650 45.92 61.35 42.71
N CYS A 651 46.91 61.76 41.94
CA CYS A 651 48.31 61.89 42.37
C CYS A 651 48.79 63.34 42.25
N ILE A 652 49.53 63.82 43.25
CA ILE A 652 50.22 65.12 43.26
C ILE A 652 51.63 64.90 42.69
N PHE A 653 51.97 65.46 41.52
CA PHE A 653 53.26 65.19 40.89
C PHE A 653 54.34 66.26 41.03
N THR A 654 55.55 65.74 41.26
CA THR A 654 56.82 66.23 40.68
C THR A 654 57.61 65.13 39.90
N SER A 655 57.36 63.81 40.11
CA SER A 655 57.73 62.66 39.21
C SER A 655 57.19 61.29 39.70
N GLY A 656 56.75 60.34 38.83
CA GLY A 656 56.34 58.94 39.18
C GLY A 656 55.17 58.34 38.34
N THR A 657 54.67 57.13 38.68
CA THR A 657 53.43 56.53 38.11
C THR A 657 52.21 56.87 38.98
N CYS A 658 51.04 57.00 38.35
CA CYS A 658 49.74 57.14 39.03
C CYS A 658 48.87 55.99 38.56
N ASP A 659 48.51 55.10 39.47
CA ASP A 659 47.76 53.87 39.22
C ASP A 659 47.07 53.41 40.51
N GLU A 660 46.36 52.30 40.46
CA GLU A 660 45.61 51.70 41.58
C GLU A 660 46.48 51.33 42.80
N THR A 661 47.79 51.20 42.63
CA THR A 661 48.73 50.84 43.71
C THR A 661 49.56 52.03 44.22
N ALA A 662 49.59 53.12 43.45
CA ALA A 662 50.36 54.32 43.72
C ALA A 662 49.52 55.59 43.51
N TYR A 663 48.84 56.03 44.56
CA TYR A 663 48.00 57.23 44.56
C TYR A 663 48.12 58.07 45.84
N ASN A 664 47.79 59.37 45.77
CA ASN A 664 47.67 60.22 46.96
C ASN A 664 46.24 60.23 47.49
N TYR A 665 45.25 60.24 46.59
CA TYR A 665 43.83 60.19 46.91
C TYR A 665 43.15 59.15 46.04
N SER A 666 42.16 58.47 46.60
CA SER A 666 41.40 57.45 45.90
C SER A 666 39.95 57.49 46.36
N TRP A 667 39.02 57.53 45.41
CA TRP A 667 37.59 57.53 45.69
C TRP A 667 36.87 56.59 44.75
N GLN A 668 35.91 55.84 45.28
CA GLN A 668 34.94 55.11 44.46
C GLN A 668 33.92 56.12 43.91
N VAL A 669 33.68 56.05 42.60
CA VAL A 669 32.65 56.80 41.90
C VAL A 669 31.35 56.00 41.99
N ASP A 670 30.41 56.47 42.81
CA ASP A 670 29.34 55.67 43.39
C ASP A 670 27.96 55.86 42.71
N SER A 671 27.89 56.65 41.65
CA SER A 671 26.68 56.83 40.84
C SER A 671 26.98 56.51 39.39
N VAL A 672 26.15 55.67 38.77
CA VAL A 672 26.21 55.36 37.33
C VAL A 672 24.85 55.64 36.69
N ALA A 673 24.87 56.27 35.52
CA ALA A 673 23.71 56.47 34.67
C ALA A 673 24.01 55.96 33.26
N ARG A 674 23.09 55.18 32.68
CA ARG A 674 23.25 54.60 31.34
C ARG A 674 22.28 55.21 30.33
N SER A 675 22.77 55.47 29.13
CA SER A 675 21.98 55.85 27.96
C SER A 675 22.47 55.07 26.73
N GLY A 676 21.71 54.03 26.35
CA GLY A 676 22.15 53.08 25.33
C GLY A 676 23.43 52.35 25.77
N SER A 677 24.45 52.37 24.91
CA SER A 677 25.77 51.77 25.14
C SER A 677 26.75 52.70 25.86
N THR A 678 26.26 53.79 26.45
CA THR A 678 27.09 54.81 27.11
C THR A 678 26.74 54.88 28.59
N CYS A 679 27.77 54.82 29.43
CA CYS A 679 27.71 54.76 30.87
C CYS A 679 28.45 55.96 31.43
N THR A 680 27.77 56.73 32.27
CA THR A 680 28.31 57.94 32.88
C THR A 680 28.39 57.73 34.38
N TYR A 681 29.62 57.72 34.91
CA TYR A 681 29.91 57.55 36.32
C TYR A 681 30.20 58.91 36.96
N THR A 682 29.53 59.21 38.07
CA THR A 682 29.68 60.46 38.83
C THR A 682 29.65 60.17 40.34
N PHE A 683 30.08 61.13 41.15
CA PHE A 683 29.84 61.04 42.58
C PHE A 683 28.36 61.35 42.90
N SER A 684 27.72 60.50 43.70
CA SER A 684 26.38 60.78 44.23
C SER A 684 26.36 62.08 45.07
N THR A 685 27.47 62.36 45.73
CA THR A 685 27.78 63.62 46.41
C THR A 685 29.24 63.96 46.13
N ASN A 686 29.50 65.15 45.57
CA ASN A 686 30.84 65.64 45.29
C ASN A 686 31.73 65.59 46.55
N LYS A 687 33.00 65.25 46.38
CA LYS A 687 33.93 65.11 47.50
C LYS A 687 34.35 66.50 47.98
N THR A 688 34.41 66.70 49.29
CA THR A 688 34.76 67.98 49.91
C THR A 688 35.90 67.82 50.90
N ALA A 689 36.24 68.88 51.64
CA ALA A 689 37.22 68.86 52.72
C ALA A 689 37.11 67.62 53.64
N SER A 690 35.87 67.21 53.98
CA SER A 690 35.63 66.07 54.87
C SER A 690 36.02 64.72 54.27
N ASP A 691 36.13 64.63 52.95
CA ASP A 691 36.45 63.43 52.20
C ASP A 691 37.95 63.35 51.85
N SER A 692 38.77 64.14 52.55
CA SER A 692 40.22 64.27 52.33
C SER A 692 40.56 64.74 50.91
N THR A 693 39.86 65.76 50.40
CA THR A 693 40.23 66.38 49.11
C THR A 693 41.55 67.17 49.21
N PRO A 694 42.31 67.28 48.10
CA PRO A 694 43.55 68.04 48.10
C PRO A 694 43.33 69.52 48.45
N GLU A 695 44.26 70.09 49.20
CA GLU A 695 44.36 71.53 49.41
C GLU A 695 45.03 72.17 48.18
N PHE A 696 44.23 72.53 47.19
CA PHE A 696 44.70 73.04 45.89
C PHE A 696 45.43 74.39 45.93
N PHE A 697 45.56 75.00 47.11
CA PHE A 697 46.16 76.32 47.33
C PHE A 697 47.56 76.30 47.98
N ARG A 698 48.09 75.14 48.41
CA ARG A 698 49.32 75.07 49.24
C ARG A 698 50.64 74.78 48.52
N LEU A 699 50.66 74.41 47.24
CA LEU A 699 51.86 73.83 46.61
C LEU A 699 52.38 74.62 45.40
N PRO A 700 53.67 74.98 45.33
CA PRO A 700 54.24 75.63 44.16
C PRO A 700 54.36 74.64 42.98
N ASN A 701 53.89 75.04 41.80
CA ASN A 701 54.12 74.39 40.49
C ASN A 701 53.82 72.88 40.36
N SER A 702 52.77 72.35 41.01
CA SER A 702 52.45 70.92 40.96
C SER A 702 51.32 70.59 39.96
N SER A 703 51.58 69.70 39.00
CA SER A 703 50.57 69.07 38.14
C SER A 703 49.97 67.86 38.85
N TYR A 704 48.69 67.59 38.67
CA TYR A 704 48.01 66.41 39.20
C TYR A 704 47.75 65.43 38.06
N LYS A 705 47.99 64.14 38.29
CA LYS A 705 47.56 63.10 37.36
C LYS A 705 46.37 62.39 37.94
N LEU A 706 45.36 62.25 37.13
CA LEU A 706 44.16 61.47 37.36
C LEU A 706 44.33 60.14 36.63
N HIS A 707 44.12 59.04 37.34
CA HIS A 707 43.97 57.72 36.80
C HIS A 707 42.60 57.20 37.21
N VAL A 708 41.77 56.80 36.26
CA VAL A 708 40.46 56.21 36.54
C VAL A 708 40.47 54.74 36.18
N ASN A 709 39.62 53.91 36.76
CA ASN A 709 39.37 52.57 36.22
C ASN A 709 37.87 52.37 36.15
N VAL A 710 37.43 51.56 35.19
CA VAL A 710 36.03 51.17 35.05
C VAL A 710 36.00 49.68 34.78
N SER A 711 35.33 48.94 35.64
CA SER A 711 35.11 47.49 35.52
C SER A 711 33.66 47.20 35.15
N SER A 712 33.45 46.05 34.50
CA SER A 712 32.17 45.33 34.44
C SER A 712 32.30 44.00 35.19
N GLN A 713 31.27 43.16 35.04
CA GLN A 713 31.13 41.83 35.62
C GLN A 713 32.32 40.91 35.28
N GLY A 714 32.87 41.01 34.07
CA GLY A 714 34.00 40.24 33.55
C GLY A 714 35.37 40.86 33.84
N GLY A 715 35.42 42.03 34.49
CA GLY A 715 36.65 42.68 34.95
C GLY A 715 36.90 44.03 34.30
N GLU A 716 38.17 44.41 34.20
CA GLU A 716 38.60 45.72 33.68
C GLU A 716 39.26 45.57 32.32
N ARG A 717 39.07 46.57 31.46
CA ARG A 717 39.73 46.64 30.17
C ARG A 717 41.24 46.85 30.37
N SER A 718 42.05 46.00 29.74
CA SER A 718 43.51 45.97 29.94
C SER A 718 44.29 47.19 29.42
N SER A 719 43.68 48.05 28.59
CA SER A 719 44.32 49.25 28.05
C SER A 719 43.26 50.25 27.60
N ASP A 720 43.35 51.46 28.11
CA ASP A 720 42.45 52.55 27.79
C ASP A 720 43.25 53.87 27.76
N ALA A 721 43.17 54.61 26.65
CA ALA A 721 44.06 55.76 26.44
C ALA A 721 43.58 56.98 27.25
N GLU A 722 42.28 57.05 27.51
CA GLU A 722 41.57 58.12 28.20
C GLU A 722 41.56 57.91 29.73
N GLN A 723 42.08 56.78 30.20
CA GLN A 723 42.21 56.40 31.60
C GLN A 723 43.06 57.38 32.44
N ASP A 724 44.03 58.02 31.78
CA ASP A 724 45.01 58.91 32.39
C ASP A 724 44.83 60.36 31.91
N ALA A 725 44.65 61.31 32.82
CA ALA A 725 44.53 62.73 32.49
C ALA A 725 45.41 63.63 33.38
N ASN A 726 45.98 64.70 32.81
CA ASN A 726 46.83 65.66 33.53
C ASN A 726 46.13 67.00 33.77
N TRP A 727 46.18 67.48 35.02
CA TRP A 727 45.54 68.70 35.48
C TRP A 727 46.58 69.66 36.09
N THR A 728 46.37 70.96 35.91
CA THR A 728 47.23 72.07 36.36
C THR A 728 46.39 73.09 37.12
N PHE A 729 47.01 73.86 38.03
CA PHE A 729 46.31 74.78 38.93
C PHE A 729 46.62 76.24 38.66
N GLY A 730 45.62 77.11 38.77
CA GLY A 730 45.76 78.56 38.71
C GLY A 730 46.26 79.21 40.03
N THR A 731 46.57 80.52 39.99
CA THR A 731 47.02 81.32 41.15
C THR A 731 45.88 82.10 41.83
N LEU A 732 45.76 82.08 43.16
CA LEU A 732 44.75 82.81 43.96
C LEU A 732 45.40 83.80 44.96
N LYS A 733 45.03 85.09 44.94
CA LYS A 733 45.59 86.15 45.82
C LYS A 733 44.49 86.82 46.67
N ALA A 734 44.58 86.77 48.00
CA ALA A 734 43.67 87.47 48.94
C ALA A 734 44.30 87.78 50.32
N ILE A 735 43.93 88.92 50.94
CA ILE A 735 44.36 89.37 52.29
C ILE A 735 43.13 89.95 53.03
N ASP A 736 42.93 89.60 54.31
CA ASP A 736 41.82 90.09 55.16
C ASP A 736 42.32 90.98 56.32
N TYR A 737 41.59 92.06 56.66
CA TYR A 737 41.97 93.03 57.72
C TYR A 737 40.77 93.61 58.51
N PRO A 738 40.90 93.89 59.82
CA PRO A 738 39.83 94.51 60.62
C PRO A 738 39.66 96.02 60.36
N THR A 739 38.42 96.51 60.35
CA THR A 739 38.03 97.89 59.98
C THR A 739 38.38 98.97 61.02
N VAL A 740 38.93 98.63 62.19
CA VAL A 740 39.31 99.59 63.26
C VAL A 740 40.61 99.15 63.92
N VAL A 741 41.57 100.07 64.03
CA VAL A 741 42.85 99.88 64.74
C VAL A 741 42.91 100.86 65.92
N THR A 742 43.21 100.39 67.13
CA THR A 742 43.34 101.22 68.35
C THR A 742 44.81 101.43 68.71
N LEU A 743 45.19 102.65 69.09
CA LEU A 743 46.58 103.10 69.17
C LEU A 743 46.92 103.60 70.58
N GLY A 744 47.91 102.98 71.23
CA GLY A 744 48.51 103.43 72.50
C GLY A 744 47.62 103.35 73.77
N ASP A 745 48.21 103.58 74.95
CA ASP A 745 47.53 103.73 76.24
C ASP A 745 48.08 104.91 77.07
N GLY A 746 47.18 105.60 77.79
CA GLY A 746 47.53 106.64 78.79
C GLY A 746 47.89 108.03 78.26
N SER A 747 47.71 109.08 79.09
CA SER A 747 47.93 110.50 78.74
C SER A 747 49.41 110.91 78.78
N PRO A 748 50.10 111.15 77.64
CA PRO A 748 51.48 111.61 77.60
C PRO A 748 51.58 113.14 77.66
N THR A 749 52.77 113.67 77.97
CA THR A 749 53.05 115.13 77.95
C THR A 749 53.86 115.52 76.72
N LEU A 750 53.63 116.73 76.22
CA LEU A 750 54.23 117.29 75.00
C LEU A 750 55.77 117.16 75.03
N GLY A 751 56.34 116.47 74.02
CA GLY A 751 57.78 116.26 73.88
C GLY A 751 58.33 114.98 74.51
N GLN A 752 57.48 114.02 74.91
CA GLN A 752 57.91 112.69 75.36
C GLN A 752 57.30 111.56 74.51
N TRP A 753 58.10 110.51 74.29
CA TRP A 753 57.74 109.31 73.54
C TRP A 753 56.93 108.31 74.39
N ASN A 754 55.86 107.73 73.82
CA ASN A 754 55.04 106.67 74.45
C ASN A 754 55.14 105.37 73.64
N ASN A 755 55.63 104.29 74.26
CA ASN A 755 55.96 103.01 73.63
C ASN A 755 54.74 102.06 73.51
N GLY A 756 53.57 102.54 73.09
CA GLY A 756 52.29 101.80 73.10
C GLY A 756 52.42 100.28 72.86
N THR A 757 51.84 99.46 73.75
CA THR A 757 52.17 98.03 73.86
C THR A 757 51.22 97.07 73.13
N ASN A 758 50.32 97.53 72.26
CA ASN A 758 49.34 96.66 71.61
C ASN A 758 49.69 96.34 70.15
N LEU A 759 49.97 95.06 69.89
CA LEU A 759 50.25 94.48 68.57
C LEU A 759 48.92 94.23 67.82
N SER A 760 48.82 94.64 66.54
CA SER A 760 47.75 94.20 65.62
C SER A 760 48.34 93.34 64.51
N THR A 761 47.72 92.19 64.24
CA THR A 761 48.15 91.18 63.25
C THR A 761 47.16 91.08 62.09
N MET A 762 47.63 91.11 60.84
CA MET A 762 46.87 90.75 59.64
C MET A 762 47.21 89.31 59.22
N THR A 763 46.22 88.55 58.72
CA THR A 763 46.43 87.15 58.29
C THR A 763 46.26 87.03 56.79
N ASN A 764 47.23 86.41 56.11
CA ASN A 764 47.20 86.15 54.68
C ASN A 764 46.60 84.77 54.39
N TRP A 765 45.65 84.71 53.44
CA TRP A 765 44.91 83.50 53.07
C TRP A 765 45.11 83.10 51.59
N GLY A 766 46.04 83.75 50.88
CA GLY A 766 46.51 83.38 49.54
C GLY A 766 47.75 82.49 49.54
N ASN A 767 48.25 82.13 48.35
CA ASN A 767 49.40 81.25 48.15
C ASN A 767 50.78 81.91 48.32
N ASP A 768 50.84 83.23 48.53
CA ASP A 768 52.04 83.97 48.95
C ASP A 768 51.83 84.50 50.36
N ASN A 769 52.68 84.16 51.34
CA ASN A 769 52.47 84.51 52.75
C ASN A 769 53.07 85.90 53.08
N LEU A 770 52.26 86.86 53.51
CA LEU A 770 52.69 88.22 53.85
C LEU A 770 52.17 88.58 55.26
N ASN A 771 53.08 88.80 56.20
CA ASN A 771 52.76 89.15 57.58
C ASN A 771 53.34 90.55 57.85
N ILE A 772 52.47 91.54 58.12
CA ILE A 772 52.87 92.93 58.36
C ILE A 772 52.48 93.31 59.78
N GLN A 773 53.44 93.83 60.56
CA GLN A 773 53.24 94.37 61.91
C GLN A 773 53.75 95.81 61.96
N TRP A 774 53.09 96.68 62.73
CA TRP A 774 53.48 98.10 62.89
C TRP A 774 53.24 98.63 64.32
N ASN A 775 53.85 99.77 64.66
CA ASN A 775 53.65 100.53 65.91
C ASN A 775 53.61 102.04 65.60
N MET A 776 52.90 102.87 66.38
CA MET A 776 52.77 104.31 66.10
C MET A 776 52.56 105.20 67.33
N SER A 777 52.92 106.48 67.20
CA SER A 777 52.69 107.55 68.17
C SER A 777 51.41 108.36 67.86
N ASP A 778 50.74 108.87 68.90
CA ASP A 778 49.43 109.57 68.84
C ASP A 778 49.47 110.89 68.03
N PRO A 779 48.49 111.16 67.13
CA PRO A 779 48.33 112.46 66.46
C PRO A 779 47.86 113.60 67.39
N ASP A 780 48.41 114.79 67.18
CA ASP A 780 48.40 115.97 68.06
C ASP A 780 47.03 116.69 68.27
N SER A 781 45.89 116.02 68.15
CA SER A 781 44.57 116.66 68.33
C SER A 781 43.46 115.75 68.85
N GLY A 782 43.46 115.46 70.16
CA GLY A 782 42.27 115.33 71.03
C GLY A 782 41.09 114.44 70.61
N SER A 783 41.27 113.49 69.69
CA SER A 783 40.26 112.55 69.20
C SER A 783 40.97 111.28 68.71
N ASP A 784 40.66 110.12 69.30
CA ASP A 784 41.22 108.79 68.94
C ASP A 784 40.74 108.26 67.57
N THR A 785 40.27 109.14 66.69
CA THR A 785 39.94 108.84 65.29
C THR A 785 40.67 109.80 64.37
N TRP A 786 41.58 109.27 63.55
CA TRP A 786 42.39 110.01 62.59
C TRP A 786 42.02 109.62 61.15
N THR A 787 41.65 110.60 60.33
CA THR A 787 41.49 110.43 58.88
C THR A 787 42.79 110.82 58.18
N LEU A 788 43.47 109.86 57.55
CA LEU A 788 44.71 110.09 56.80
C LEU A 788 44.47 111.08 55.64
N ASN A 789 45.22 112.18 55.59
CA ASN A 789 45.07 113.24 54.59
C ASN A 789 46.16 113.25 53.50
N GLY A 790 47.08 112.28 53.53
CA GLY A 790 48.14 112.15 52.52
C GLY A 790 49.43 112.89 52.80
N THR A 791 49.60 113.50 53.97
CA THR A 791 50.90 113.95 54.52
C THR A 791 51.18 113.42 55.93
N ASP A 792 50.24 112.64 56.46
CA ASP A 792 50.13 112.28 57.87
C ASP A 792 51.05 111.12 58.30
N VAL A 793 51.40 110.23 57.36
CA VAL A 793 52.31 109.12 57.58
C VAL A 793 53.29 109.06 56.42
N GLN A 794 54.58 109.10 56.74
CA GLN A 794 55.68 109.12 55.78
C GLN A 794 56.54 107.88 56.00
N ILE A 795 56.83 107.13 54.94
CA ILE A 795 57.95 106.18 54.95
C ILE A 795 59.20 106.97 54.60
N ASP A 796 60.07 107.12 55.59
CA ASP A 796 61.34 107.88 55.54
C ASP A 796 62.45 106.99 56.08
N ASP A 797 63.60 106.98 55.42
CA ASP A 797 64.77 106.19 55.80
C ASP A 797 65.78 106.97 56.67
N ASP A 798 65.58 108.27 56.92
CA ASP A 798 66.55 109.07 57.69
C ASP A 798 65.92 109.88 58.85
N THR A 799 66.62 109.96 60.00
CA THR A 799 66.06 110.48 61.26
C THR A 799 66.43 111.93 61.59
N GLY A 800 67.11 112.64 60.68
CA GLY A 800 67.96 113.77 61.09
C GLY A 800 67.83 115.11 60.36
N LEU A 801 67.16 115.22 59.19
CA LEU A 801 67.28 116.43 58.36
C LEU A 801 65.97 116.84 57.69
N THR A 802 65.70 118.16 57.64
CA THR A 802 64.47 118.75 57.10
C THR A 802 64.58 119.24 55.64
N THR A 803 65.70 118.98 54.94
CA THR A 803 65.83 119.26 53.48
C THR A 803 66.89 118.38 52.80
N GLU A 804 66.49 117.75 51.70
CA GLU A 804 67.24 116.79 50.87
C GLU A 804 68.43 117.40 50.09
N THR A 805 69.60 116.76 50.18
CA THR A 805 70.71 116.96 49.23
C THR A 805 70.93 115.67 48.43
N SER A 806 71.10 115.82 47.11
CA SER A 806 70.99 114.74 46.11
C SER A 806 71.81 113.48 46.43
N GLY A 807 71.11 112.36 46.58
CA GLY A 807 71.72 111.03 46.74
C GLY A 807 70.85 109.97 47.44
N TYR A 808 69.77 110.37 48.11
CA TYR A 808 68.95 109.51 48.98
C TYR A 808 67.45 109.54 48.61
N LEU A 809 66.68 108.56 49.10
CA LEU A 809 65.33 108.20 48.62
C LEU A 809 64.30 109.31 48.87
N SER A 810 63.39 109.55 47.91
CA SER A 810 62.28 110.48 48.12
C SER A 810 61.25 109.86 49.07
N PRO A 811 60.81 110.55 50.14
CA PRO A 811 59.82 110.02 51.05
C PRO A 811 58.47 109.76 50.37
N VAL A 812 57.78 108.69 50.79
CA VAL A 812 56.45 108.33 50.29
C VAL A 812 55.41 108.58 51.38
N ASN A 813 54.52 109.55 51.13
CA ASN A 813 53.40 109.83 52.01
C ASN A 813 52.24 108.87 51.72
N ILE A 814 51.72 108.23 52.77
CA ILE A 814 50.58 107.32 52.70
C ILE A 814 49.29 108.14 52.55
N ASN A 815 48.51 107.85 51.50
CA ASN A 815 47.23 108.50 51.20
C ASN A 815 46.16 107.48 50.76
N SER A 816 44.91 107.92 50.55
CA SER A 816 43.76 107.07 50.17
C SER A 816 43.82 106.47 48.76
N THR A 817 44.89 106.72 48.02
CA THR A 817 45.18 106.10 46.72
C THR A 817 46.34 105.12 46.87
N GLN A 818 46.33 104.03 46.10
CA GLN A 818 47.41 103.04 46.12
C GLN A 818 48.75 103.73 45.81
N ASN A 819 49.71 103.57 46.72
CA ASN A 819 51.08 104.05 46.50
C ASN A 819 52.01 102.84 46.44
N THR A 820 52.95 102.90 45.50
CA THR A 820 53.96 101.86 45.33
C THR A 820 55.29 102.43 45.75
N PHE A 821 55.98 101.72 46.64
CA PHE A 821 57.32 102.04 47.07
C PHE A 821 58.29 100.99 46.51
N GLU A 822 59.24 101.46 45.70
CA GLU A 822 60.37 100.66 45.23
C GLU A 822 61.68 101.32 45.66
N PRO A 823 62.40 100.76 46.63
CA PRO A 823 63.72 101.26 46.98
C PRO A 823 64.69 100.96 45.83
N GLY A 824 65.33 101.99 45.28
CA GLY A 824 66.21 101.88 44.10
C GLY A 824 67.46 101.01 44.32
N THR A 825 67.80 100.70 45.57
CA THR A 825 68.89 99.82 45.98
C THR A 825 68.42 98.43 46.42
N GLY A 826 67.11 98.16 46.42
CA GLY A 826 66.51 96.97 47.06
C GLY A 826 66.25 97.18 48.56
N LEU A 827 65.42 96.34 49.15
CA LEU A 827 65.14 96.34 50.59
C LEU A 827 66.22 95.51 51.29
N GLU A 828 66.95 96.12 52.22
CA GLU A 828 67.97 95.43 53.02
C GLU A 828 67.32 94.68 54.19
N VAL A 829 67.66 93.40 54.34
CA VAL A 829 67.11 92.54 55.39
C VAL A 829 68.18 92.27 56.44
N CYS A 830 67.92 92.73 57.67
CA CYS A 830 68.79 92.53 58.82
C CYS A 830 68.76 91.10 59.36
N SER A 831 69.88 90.64 59.92
CA SER A 831 69.99 89.33 60.58
C SER A 831 69.46 89.29 62.03
N SER A 832 69.05 90.44 62.58
CA SER A 832 68.51 90.58 63.94
C SER A 832 67.35 91.58 63.95
N ALA A 833 66.48 91.49 64.96
CA ALA A 833 65.39 92.45 65.18
C ALA A 833 65.86 93.87 65.54
N SER A 834 67.17 94.05 65.75
CA SER A 834 67.80 95.31 66.15
C SER A 834 68.59 95.98 65.04
N CYS A 835 68.79 95.32 63.89
CA CYS A 835 69.53 95.83 62.73
C CYS A 835 70.90 96.47 63.08
N ASP A 836 71.72 95.83 63.91
CA ASP A 836 72.89 96.42 64.57
C ASP A 836 74.26 95.94 64.04
N ASP A 837 74.38 95.60 62.75
CA ASP A 837 75.66 95.15 62.16
C ASP A 837 76.60 96.33 61.81
N ALA A 838 77.76 96.37 62.47
CA ALA A 838 78.77 97.40 62.31
C ALA A 838 79.48 97.39 60.94
N SER A 839 79.33 96.35 60.11
CA SER A 839 79.97 96.22 58.80
C SER A 839 79.18 96.84 57.64
N LEU A 840 77.90 97.19 57.86
CA LEU A 840 77.01 97.80 56.87
C LEU A 840 76.77 99.30 57.09
N ASN A 841 77.32 99.89 58.17
CA ASN A 841 77.26 101.32 58.50
C ASN A 841 75.89 101.97 58.25
N GLU A 842 74.84 101.37 58.78
CA GLU A 842 73.52 101.99 58.86
C GLU A 842 73.26 102.50 60.27
N THR A 843 73.22 103.82 60.41
CA THR A 843 72.57 104.52 61.52
C THR A 843 71.09 104.69 61.17
N LEU A 844 70.34 103.59 61.08
CA LEU A 844 68.88 103.67 60.95
C LEU A 844 68.28 103.90 62.34
N ALA A 845 67.74 105.10 62.56
CA ALA A 845 66.51 105.17 63.33
C ALA A 845 65.38 105.36 62.31
N THR A 846 64.99 104.28 61.63
CA THR A 846 63.73 104.24 60.88
C THR A 846 62.59 104.09 61.89
N TYR A 847 61.60 104.97 61.81
CA TYR A 847 60.43 104.92 62.71
C TYR A 847 59.45 103.77 62.39
N TYR A 848 59.81 102.89 61.44
CA TYR A 848 59.11 101.63 61.13
C TYR A 848 60.12 100.49 61.00
N HIS A 849 59.95 99.42 61.78
CA HIS A 849 60.62 98.15 61.53
C HIS A 849 59.64 97.22 60.80
N ILE A 850 59.92 96.89 59.54
CA ILE A 850 59.26 95.74 58.88
C ILE A 850 60.07 94.51 59.28
N SER A 851 59.55 93.68 60.19
CA SER A 851 60.15 92.38 60.45
C SER A 851 59.86 91.47 59.25
N PRO A 852 60.88 90.94 58.55
CA PRO A 852 60.64 89.98 57.49
C PRO A 852 60.09 88.66 58.06
N PRO A 853 59.38 87.87 57.24
CA PRO A 853 58.94 86.53 57.61
C PRO A 853 60.06 85.64 58.18
N LEU A 854 59.69 84.73 59.09
CA LEU A 854 60.61 83.75 59.65
C LEU A 854 61.15 82.84 58.53
N GLY A 855 62.45 82.93 58.21
CA GLY A 855 63.13 82.05 57.25
C GLY A 855 63.82 82.73 56.06
N LEU A 856 63.72 84.06 55.89
CA LEU A 856 64.51 84.79 54.91
C LEU A 856 65.95 85.00 55.41
N LEU A 857 66.94 84.73 54.55
CA LEU A 857 68.37 84.94 54.85
C LEU A 857 68.74 86.42 54.67
N ALA A 858 69.72 86.91 55.43
CA ALA A 858 70.20 88.29 55.32
C ALA A 858 70.72 88.58 53.89
N GLY A 859 70.36 89.76 53.35
CA GLY A 859 70.71 90.16 51.98
C GLY A 859 69.87 91.33 51.46
N VAL A 860 70.15 91.74 50.23
CA VAL A 860 69.43 92.81 49.52
C VAL A 860 68.45 92.19 48.53
N TYR A 861 67.18 92.54 48.64
CA TYR A 861 66.11 91.97 47.81
C TYR A 861 65.46 93.03 46.93
N ASN A 862 65.26 92.73 45.65
CA ASN A 862 64.45 93.55 44.77
C ASN A 862 62.97 93.28 45.08
N SER A 863 62.37 94.10 45.94
CA SER A 863 60.97 93.96 46.34
C SER A 863 60.21 95.25 46.18
N THR A 864 59.07 95.18 45.49
CA THR A 864 58.07 96.24 45.39
C THR A 864 57.12 96.13 46.58
N ILE A 865 57.02 97.15 47.42
CA ILE A 865 55.98 97.22 48.45
C ILE A 865 54.81 98.00 47.87
N THR A 866 53.68 97.31 47.68
CA THR A 866 52.43 97.96 47.27
C THR A 866 51.56 98.17 48.50
N ILE A 867 51.26 99.44 48.80
CA ILE A 867 50.39 99.81 49.91
C ILE A 867 49.07 100.27 49.31
N GLN A 868 48.01 99.52 49.57
CA GLN A 868 46.66 99.83 49.13
C GLN A 868 45.78 100.02 50.36
N ILE A 869 45.22 101.21 50.50
CA ILE A 869 44.24 101.54 51.53
C ILE A 869 42.87 101.49 50.85
N SER A 870 42.03 100.53 51.25
CA SER A 870 40.63 100.45 50.80
C SER A 870 39.66 100.74 51.93
#